data_AF-A0A7C5URU5-F1
#
_entry.id   AF-A0A7C5URU5-F1
#
_cell.length_a   1.000
_cell.length_b   1.000
_cell.length_c   1.000
_cell.angle_alpha   90.00
_cell.angle_beta   90.00
_cell.angle_gamma   90.00
#
_symmetry.space_group_name_H-M   'P 1'
#
loop_
_entity.id
_entity.type
_entity.pdbx_description
1 polymer ?
#
loop_
_entity_poly.entity_id
_entity_poly.type
_entity_poly.pdbx_seq_one_letter_code
_entity_poly.pdbx_strand_id
1 'polypeptide(L)'
;PDAVNNSWGYWGGGNNLFRTAINNLQAAGTAVEVSAGNEGPGCQTLRSPGDYHEVLTTGSVNHAAPFPGTLTGFSSRGPSSLDPGYYFPDIMAPGENVRSSLPNNQYAYWSGTSMAGPHATALIGLMWSACPAMQGMVEETYDIIKATAAPLTGQGGSNCGGDYTNGPNNDWGYGTIDAVAAVNGILALCTGQGYLDGHVTDSLSGQPIQNATITAVRTQGGSWVRHTDATGYYTMTVPQGDFTVTASHPHYTTASQSAVVITDTVTTVDFALVPRGHLFGYVTDGDNGFPLKGALVTADDGTSDETDVTGYYEMYLDAGTHIVTATMQNYAPATASVVIVAGEDTQQDFALYAAISFIPSPLHVTLPWDSLYNTDVTVTSRLPDPYPFEFVEQPLGFVPRIAAGPRPAPAAPPVPPDVPVFTGIAPEGYLPQPAPLLSGIEGVWENRAATPFASMDNVFIEYNGMGYLVGGYGAYGQVGIYDPVNDSWTTGATEPAPQIQYPVDGCFGFNENGDPVIVIFNDTYSGASTWHRYNIATNSWDQVPVPSGFPTNGLWAADIESIWRWTGRNVCYISGGATTPGGGNTSALYEYHPDTNTVVNLGNFTLHPAGFDFHSSSYIPPGILPGLPNGGVCVAGGVDSGSVVFADTQCYDFVNGFNAPNADLGQLPVAHWGGADFTLDPPGPDFQL
;
A
#
# COMPACT_ATOMS: atom_id res chain seq x y z
N PRO A 1 33.17 20.67 -28.15
CA PRO A 1 31.92 19.93 -27.87
C PRO A 1 31.09 20.79 -26.93
N ASP A 2 29.77 20.65 -26.92
CA ASP A 2 28.95 21.46 -26.02
C ASP A 2 29.05 20.94 -24.57
N ALA A 3 29.02 19.62 -24.39
CA ALA A 3 29.28 18.97 -23.12
C ALA A 3 30.23 17.78 -23.30
N VAL A 4 31.00 17.45 -22.26
CA VAL A 4 31.85 16.26 -22.18
C VAL A 4 31.56 15.48 -20.90
N ASN A 5 31.37 14.16 -21.05
CA ASN A 5 31.17 13.21 -19.97
C ASN A 5 32.51 12.56 -19.58
N ASN A 6 32.87 12.56 -18.30
CA ASN A 6 34.14 11.99 -17.82
C ASN A 6 33.93 10.97 -16.72
N SER A 7 33.68 9.73 -17.13
CA SER A 7 33.53 8.58 -16.23
C SER A 7 34.87 7.91 -15.90
N TRP A 8 35.85 8.69 -15.46
CA TRP A 8 37.20 8.26 -15.10
C TRP A 8 37.78 9.20 -14.02
N GLY A 9 38.82 8.75 -13.30
CA GLY A 9 39.50 9.63 -12.34
C GLY A 9 40.62 8.93 -11.58
N TYR A 10 41.51 9.72 -10.95
CA TYR A 10 42.53 9.23 -10.04
C TYR A 10 41.93 8.96 -8.66
N TRP A 11 42.16 7.75 -8.17
CA TRP A 11 41.71 7.32 -6.85
C TRP A 11 42.35 8.14 -5.72
N GLY A 12 41.56 8.44 -4.69
CA GLY A 12 41.99 9.17 -3.49
C GLY A 12 41.84 10.69 -3.55
N GLY A 13 41.38 11.24 -4.68
CA GLY A 13 41.20 12.69 -4.85
C GLY A 13 42.48 13.49 -4.65
N GLY A 14 42.36 14.79 -4.39
CA GLY A 14 43.47 15.64 -3.94
C GLY A 14 44.48 16.02 -5.03
N ASN A 15 44.24 15.66 -6.30
CA ASN A 15 45.17 15.89 -7.38
C ASN A 15 44.64 16.95 -8.34
N ASN A 16 45.32 18.10 -8.49
CA ASN A 16 44.86 19.23 -9.30
C ASN A 16 45.35 19.23 -10.78
N LEU A 17 45.96 18.13 -11.26
CA LEU A 17 46.64 18.07 -12.56
C LEU A 17 45.78 18.54 -13.74
N PHE A 18 44.47 18.28 -13.71
CA PHE A 18 43.57 18.55 -14.83
C PHE A 18 42.89 19.92 -14.77
N ARG A 19 43.04 20.66 -13.66
CA ARG A 19 42.24 21.86 -13.38
C ARG A 19 42.41 22.95 -14.44
N THR A 20 43.64 23.20 -14.90
CA THR A 20 43.91 24.15 -15.99
C THR A 20 43.22 23.73 -17.31
N ALA A 21 43.20 22.45 -17.63
CA ALA A 21 42.56 21.97 -18.85
C ALA A 21 41.03 22.09 -18.78
N ILE A 22 40.44 21.79 -17.61
CA ILE A 22 39.00 21.95 -17.35
C ILE A 22 38.60 23.41 -17.44
N ASN A 23 39.34 24.32 -16.81
CA ASN A 23 39.05 25.75 -16.86
C ASN A 23 39.13 26.29 -18.31
N ASN A 24 40.07 25.81 -19.11
CA ASN A 24 40.16 26.17 -20.52
C ASN A 24 38.96 25.64 -21.34
N LEU A 25 38.44 24.45 -21.04
CA LEU A 25 37.25 23.90 -21.69
C LEU A 25 36.00 24.72 -21.34
N GLN A 26 35.81 25.03 -20.07
CA GLN A 26 34.65 25.82 -19.63
C GLN A 26 34.71 27.27 -20.13
N ALA A 27 35.90 27.89 -20.15
CA ALA A 27 36.08 29.21 -20.75
C ALA A 27 35.80 29.23 -22.26
N ALA A 28 35.91 28.07 -22.94
CA ALA A 28 35.49 27.89 -24.33
C ALA A 28 34.01 27.53 -24.49
N GLY A 29 33.22 27.54 -23.40
CA GLY A 29 31.79 27.22 -23.39
C GLY A 29 31.49 25.71 -23.38
N THR A 30 32.45 24.85 -23.06
CA THR A 30 32.22 23.40 -22.94
C THR A 30 31.88 23.04 -21.51
N ALA A 31 30.69 22.49 -21.28
CA ALA A 31 30.35 21.91 -19.98
C ALA A 31 31.11 20.61 -19.74
N VAL A 32 31.62 20.42 -18.51
CA VAL A 32 32.41 19.26 -18.09
C VAL A 32 31.69 18.55 -16.94
N GLU A 33 31.10 17.39 -17.22
CA GLU A 33 30.64 16.45 -16.20
C GLU A 33 31.79 15.52 -15.81
N VAL A 34 31.86 15.16 -14.53
CA VAL A 34 32.76 14.12 -14.03
C VAL A 34 32.05 13.23 -13.03
N SER A 35 32.20 11.91 -13.17
CA SER A 35 31.60 10.96 -12.24
C SER A 35 32.34 10.96 -10.90
N ALA A 36 31.62 10.96 -9.77
CA ALA A 36 32.19 11.15 -8.43
C ALA A 36 33.21 10.06 -8.02
N GLY A 37 33.00 8.82 -8.47
CA GLY A 37 33.78 7.64 -8.07
C GLY A 37 32.89 6.50 -7.55
N ASN A 38 33.46 5.32 -7.37
CA ASN A 38 32.76 4.10 -6.94
C ASN A 38 33.32 3.56 -5.61
N GLU A 39 33.89 4.44 -4.78
CA GLU A 39 34.61 4.10 -3.56
C GLU A 39 33.89 4.47 -2.26
N GLY A 40 32.56 4.69 -2.35
CA GLY A 40 31.72 4.77 -1.16
C GLY A 40 31.73 3.47 -0.31
N PRO A 41 31.16 3.50 0.91
CA PRO A 41 30.37 4.60 1.44
C PRO A 41 31.12 5.60 2.31
N GLY A 42 32.45 5.51 2.42
CA GLY A 42 33.22 6.41 3.29
C GLY A 42 33.21 7.87 2.82
N CYS A 43 33.43 8.81 3.74
CA CYS A 43 33.70 10.20 3.41
C CYS A 43 35.08 10.36 2.74
N GLN A 44 35.26 11.43 1.97
CA GLN A 44 36.51 11.75 1.26
C GLN A 44 36.95 10.64 0.29
N THR A 45 35.99 10.06 -0.44
CA THR A 45 36.21 8.95 -1.37
C THR A 45 36.18 9.35 -2.84
N LEU A 46 36.01 10.65 -3.12
CA LEU A 46 35.98 11.19 -4.48
C LEU A 46 37.27 10.88 -5.27
N ARG A 47 37.12 10.82 -6.58
CA ARG A 47 38.25 10.79 -7.52
C ARG A 47 38.54 12.18 -8.08
N SER A 48 39.80 12.48 -8.39
CA SER A 48 40.11 13.68 -9.19
C SER A 48 39.99 13.37 -10.69
N PRO A 49 39.33 14.21 -11.50
CA PRO A 49 38.93 15.59 -11.21
C PRO A 49 37.49 15.81 -10.68
N GLY A 50 36.76 14.75 -10.28
CA GLY A 50 35.41 14.86 -9.71
C GLY A 50 35.36 15.49 -8.32
N ASP A 51 36.49 15.93 -7.78
CA ASP A 51 36.60 16.68 -6.53
C ASP A 51 36.92 18.16 -6.75
N TYR A 52 36.73 18.67 -7.98
CA TYR A 52 36.93 20.07 -8.36
C TYR A 52 35.59 20.80 -8.38
N HIS A 53 35.51 21.99 -7.79
CA HIS A 53 34.26 22.77 -7.81
C HIS A 53 33.87 23.28 -9.21
N GLU A 54 34.81 23.29 -10.16
CA GLU A 54 34.54 23.75 -11.52
C GLU A 54 33.64 22.77 -12.28
N VAL A 55 33.76 21.46 -12.06
CA VAL A 55 33.01 20.45 -12.84
C VAL A 55 31.64 20.16 -12.22
N LEU A 56 30.72 19.60 -13.00
CA LEU A 56 29.49 19.02 -12.46
C LEU A 56 29.76 17.59 -12.00
N THR A 57 29.96 17.39 -10.70
CA THR A 57 30.25 16.08 -10.14
C THR A 57 28.97 15.28 -9.91
N THR A 58 28.87 14.12 -10.56
CA THR A 58 27.66 13.28 -10.51
C THR A 58 27.87 12.02 -9.67
N GLY A 59 27.09 11.88 -8.60
CA GLY A 59 26.94 10.65 -7.82
C GLY A 59 25.81 9.77 -8.33
N SER A 60 25.62 8.60 -7.70
CA SER A 60 24.72 7.56 -8.19
C SER A 60 23.55 7.27 -7.24
N VAL A 61 22.34 7.19 -7.81
CA VAL A 61 21.16 6.62 -7.16
C VAL A 61 20.71 5.32 -7.84
N ASN A 62 20.10 4.45 -7.05
CA ASN A 62 19.30 3.34 -7.50
C ASN A 62 17.90 3.87 -7.86
N HIS A 63 17.48 3.57 -9.08
CA HIS A 63 16.23 4.03 -9.67
C HIS A 63 15.13 2.94 -9.69
N ALA A 64 15.35 1.82 -9.01
CA ALA A 64 14.31 0.82 -8.73
C ALA A 64 13.31 1.34 -7.69
N ALA A 65 13.73 2.25 -6.81
CA ALA A 65 12.83 3.05 -6.00
C ALA A 65 12.24 4.20 -6.85
N PRO A 66 11.01 4.66 -6.55
CA PRO A 66 10.45 5.85 -7.18
C PRO A 66 11.39 7.04 -7.11
N PHE A 67 11.27 7.96 -8.06
CA PHE A 67 11.96 9.24 -8.03
C PHE A 67 11.79 9.91 -6.65
N PRO A 68 12.86 10.40 -5.99
CA PRO A 68 14.20 10.70 -6.51
C PRO A 68 15.21 9.53 -6.51
N GLY A 69 14.80 8.30 -6.22
CA GLY A 69 15.68 7.14 -6.10
C GLY A 69 16.39 7.06 -4.74
N THR A 70 17.23 6.04 -4.55
CA THR A 70 17.99 5.83 -3.29
C THR A 70 19.49 5.90 -3.50
N LEU A 71 20.23 6.53 -2.58
CA LEU A 71 21.69 6.64 -2.65
C LEU A 71 22.34 5.26 -2.78
N THR A 72 23.19 5.07 -3.80
CA THR A 72 23.92 3.80 -3.93
C THR A 72 25.10 3.75 -2.98
N GLY A 73 25.31 2.58 -2.34
CA GLY A 73 26.38 2.40 -1.37
C GLY A 73 27.79 2.64 -1.93
N PHE A 74 28.00 2.39 -3.23
CA PHE A 74 29.28 2.60 -3.90
C PHE A 74 29.54 4.06 -4.30
N SER A 75 28.52 4.94 -4.32
CA SER A 75 28.72 6.33 -4.74
C SER A 75 29.74 7.00 -3.84
N SER A 76 30.78 7.58 -4.44
CA SER A 76 31.80 8.30 -3.68
C SER A 76 31.24 9.60 -3.11
N ARG A 77 31.79 10.00 -1.96
CA ARG A 77 31.28 11.06 -1.11
C ARG A 77 32.38 12.07 -0.78
N GLY A 78 31.98 13.32 -0.64
CA GLY A 78 32.85 14.38 -0.18
C GLY A 78 33.20 14.27 1.31
N PRO A 79 33.76 15.33 1.90
CA PRO A 79 34.18 16.57 1.25
C PRO A 79 35.41 16.38 0.34
N SER A 80 35.60 17.29 -0.62
CA SER A 80 36.85 17.39 -1.39
C SER A 80 37.98 17.91 -0.50
N SER A 81 39.20 17.39 -0.70
CA SER A 81 40.41 17.93 -0.05
C SER A 81 40.99 19.15 -0.77
N LEU A 82 40.62 19.36 -2.04
CA LEU A 82 41.04 20.52 -2.84
C LEU A 82 40.12 21.71 -2.65
N ASP A 83 38.80 21.45 -2.58
CA ASP A 83 37.77 22.47 -2.54
C ASP A 83 36.79 22.23 -1.35
N PRO A 84 37.26 22.27 -0.09
CA PRO A 84 36.49 21.89 1.10
C PRO A 84 35.30 22.81 1.44
N GLY A 85 35.10 23.89 0.70
CA GLY A 85 33.98 24.82 0.85
C GLY A 85 32.73 24.47 0.03
N TYR A 86 32.80 23.40 -0.78
CA TYR A 86 31.71 22.95 -1.63
C TYR A 86 31.27 21.53 -1.24
N TYR A 87 30.03 21.20 -1.58
CA TYR A 87 29.46 19.87 -1.35
C TYR A 87 29.67 19.00 -2.58
N PHE A 88 30.09 17.75 -2.34
CA PHE A 88 30.34 16.77 -3.40
C PHE A 88 29.71 15.42 -3.05
N PRO A 89 29.13 14.69 -4.01
CA PRO A 89 28.89 15.11 -5.40
C PRO A 89 27.98 16.35 -5.47
N ASP A 90 27.93 17.07 -6.60
CA ASP A 90 27.01 18.19 -6.77
C ASP A 90 25.57 17.70 -6.88
N ILE A 91 25.38 16.63 -7.64
CA ILE A 91 24.07 16.06 -7.98
C ILE A 91 24.15 14.55 -8.06
N MET A 92 22.98 13.92 -8.08
CA MET A 92 22.80 12.49 -8.26
C MET A 92 22.07 12.19 -9.56
N ALA A 93 22.34 11.03 -10.14
CA ALA A 93 21.57 10.53 -11.27
C ALA A 93 21.48 8.99 -11.25
N PRO A 94 20.56 8.38 -12.01
CA PRO A 94 20.44 6.93 -12.10
C PRO A 94 21.76 6.27 -12.50
N GLY A 95 22.33 5.46 -11.60
CA GLY A 95 23.64 4.84 -11.81
C GLY A 95 23.73 3.37 -11.41
N GLU A 96 22.71 2.79 -10.78
CA GLU A 96 22.64 1.34 -10.51
C GLU A 96 21.72 0.63 -11.51
N ASN A 97 22.16 -0.52 -12.04
CA ASN A 97 21.41 -1.36 -12.98
C ASN A 97 20.90 -0.59 -14.22
N VAL A 98 21.76 0.24 -14.81
CA VAL A 98 21.42 1.01 -16.01
C VAL A 98 21.66 0.16 -17.26
N ARG A 99 20.62 -0.06 -18.06
CA ARG A 99 20.72 -0.74 -19.35
C ARG A 99 21.32 0.17 -20.40
N SER A 100 22.42 -0.24 -21.04
CA SER A 100 23.02 0.54 -22.13
C SER A 100 23.68 -0.35 -23.18
N SER A 101 24.13 0.28 -24.26
CA SER A 101 24.77 -0.37 -25.41
C SER A 101 26.21 -0.78 -25.13
N LEU A 102 26.60 -1.93 -25.65
CA LEU A 102 27.97 -2.43 -25.73
C LEU A 102 28.41 -2.56 -27.21
N PRO A 103 29.72 -2.69 -27.49
CA PRO A 103 30.20 -3.00 -28.83
C PRO A 103 29.50 -4.23 -29.42
N ASN A 104 29.41 -4.28 -30.76
CA ASN A 104 28.81 -5.38 -31.51
C ASN A 104 27.29 -5.55 -31.32
N ASN A 105 26.53 -4.45 -31.22
CA ASN A 105 25.06 -4.43 -31.12
C ASN A 105 24.52 -5.22 -29.91
N GLN A 106 25.26 -5.17 -28.80
CA GLN A 106 24.89 -5.82 -27.55
C GLN A 106 24.36 -4.79 -26.55
N TYR A 107 23.65 -5.27 -25.53
CA TYR A 107 23.16 -4.46 -24.42
C TYR A 107 23.43 -5.19 -23.12
N ALA A 108 23.77 -4.44 -22.07
CA ALA A 108 23.96 -4.97 -20.72
C ALA A 108 23.53 -3.96 -19.67
N TYR A 109 23.33 -4.45 -18.45
CA TYR A 109 23.08 -3.64 -17.26
C TYR A 109 24.39 -3.47 -16.50
N TRP A 110 24.82 -2.23 -16.28
CA TRP A 110 25.99 -1.91 -15.45
C TRP A 110 25.61 -0.96 -14.31
N SER A 111 26.44 -0.96 -13.27
CA SER A 111 26.28 -0.09 -12.10
C SER A 111 27.56 0.70 -11.84
N GLY A 112 27.42 1.98 -11.53
CA GLY A 112 28.50 2.89 -11.21
C GLY A 112 28.10 4.35 -11.40
N THR A 113 28.83 5.27 -10.77
CA THR A 113 28.72 6.71 -11.10
C THR A 113 29.04 6.97 -12.58
N SER A 114 29.78 6.07 -13.23
CA SER A 114 29.98 6.04 -14.68
C SER A 114 28.70 5.87 -15.51
N MET A 115 27.64 5.33 -14.93
CA MET A 115 26.31 5.22 -15.55
C MET A 115 25.44 6.45 -15.22
N ALA A 116 25.69 7.08 -14.07
CA ALA A 116 25.01 8.30 -13.64
C ALA A 116 25.44 9.53 -14.47
N GLY A 117 26.75 9.72 -14.66
CA GLY A 117 27.32 10.86 -15.38
C GLY A 117 26.72 11.16 -16.77
N PRO A 118 26.49 10.13 -17.62
CA PRO A 118 25.87 10.35 -18.93
C PRO A 118 24.47 10.95 -18.87
N HIS A 119 23.69 10.70 -17.81
CA HIS A 119 22.37 11.31 -17.64
C HIS A 119 22.48 12.81 -17.35
N ALA A 120 23.42 13.23 -16.49
CA ALA A 120 23.69 14.64 -16.24
C ALA A 120 24.22 15.37 -17.48
N THR A 121 25.11 14.70 -18.25
CA THR A 121 25.59 15.24 -19.54
C THR A 121 24.46 15.39 -20.55
N ALA A 122 23.55 14.40 -20.63
CA ALA A 122 22.38 14.47 -21.51
C ALA A 122 21.43 15.61 -21.09
N LEU A 123 21.25 15.85 -19.80
CA LEU A 123 20.45 16.95 -19.29
C LEU A 123 20.96 18.32 -19.76
N ILE A 124 22.26 18.56 -19.71
CA ILE A 124 22.87 19.80 -20.25
C ILE A 124 22.51 19.97 -21.73
N GLY A 125 22.61 18.89 -22.52
CA GLY A 125 22.22 18.91 -23.93
C GLY A 125 20.74 19.23 -24.15
N LEU A 126 19.85 18.69 -23.32
CA LEU A 126 18.41 19.00 -23.37
C LEU A 126 18.14 20.47 -23.04
N MET A 127 18.77 20.99 -21.98
CA MET A 127 18.62 22.37 -21.54
C MET A 127 19.07 23.37 -22.62
N TRP A 128 20.24 23.15 -23.23
CA TRP A 128 20.76 24.03 -24.27
C TRP A 128 20.02 23.88 -25.61
N SER A 129 19.46 22.70 -25.89
CA SER A 129 18.54 22.53 -27.03
C SER A 129 17.25 23.34 -26.84
N ALA A 130 16.69 23.33 -25.62
CA ALA A 130 15.48 24.07 -25.27
C ALA A 130 15.70 25.60 -25.21
N CYS A 131 16.87 26.03 -24.73
CA CYS A 131 17.30 27.42 -24.81
C CYS A 131 18.73 27.54 -25.39
N PRO A 132 18.86 27.71 -26.72
CA PRO A 132 20.15 27.86 -27.37
C PRO A 132 20.94 29.10 -26.92
N ALA A 133 20.27 30.13 -26.39
CA ALA A 133 20.92 31.33 -25.88
C ALA A 133 21.77 31.08 -24.62
N MET A 134 21.53 29.97 -23.91
CA MET A 134 22.30 29.56 -22.73
C MET A 134 23.45 28.61 -23.09
N GLN A 135 23.63 28.25 -24.36
CA GLN A 135 24.73 27.39 -24.80
C GLN A 135 26.08 28.04 -24.47
N GLY A 136 26.90 27.35 -23.70
CA GLY A 136 28.19 27.84 -23.21
C GLY A 136 28.13 28.68 -21.92
N MET A 137 26.95 28.95 -21.37
CA MET A 137 26.78 29.56 -20.04
C MET A 137 26.87 28.45 -18.97
N VAL A 138 28.08 27.92 -18.79
CA VAL A 138 28.32 26.68 -18.04
C VAL A 138 27.93 26.81 -16.56
N GLU A 139 28.40 27.86 -15.88
CA GLU A 139 28.13 28.08 -14.46
C GLU A 139 26.63 28.22 -14.20
N GLU A 140 25.93 29.07 -14.97
CA GLU A 140 24.49 29.26 -14.83
C GLU A 140 23.71 27.98 -15.11
N THR A 141 24.17 27.16 -16.06
CA THR A 141 23.55 25.87 -16.35
C THR A 141 23.66 24.92 -15.16
N TYR A 142 24.82 24.85 -14.52
CA TYR A 142 25.02 24.02 -13.33
C TYR A 142 24.19 24.50 -12.15
N ASP A 143 24.08 25.81 -11.96
CA ASP A 143 23.27 26.40 -10.90
C ASP A 143 21.79 26.06 -11.08
N ILE A 144 21.26 26.10 -12.31
CA ILE A 144 19.88 25.65 -12.58
C ILE A 144 19.72 24.16 -12.26
N ILE A 145 20.65 23.31 -12.74
CA ILE A 145 20.59 21.87 -12.48
C ILE A 145 20.55 21.59 -10.97
N LYS A 146 21.46 22.21 -10.19
CA LYS A 146 21.51 22.07 -8.73
C LYS A 146 20.24 22.60 -8.06
N ALA A 147 19.72 23.76 -8.48
CA ALA A 147 18.53 24.36 -7.88
C ALA A 147 17.24 23.57 -8.16
N THR A 148 17.20 22.83 -9.26
CA THR A 148 16.05 22.01 -9.67
C THR A 148 16.17 20.53 -9.32
N ALA A 149 17.29 20.11 -8.72
CA ALA A 149 17.48 18.74 -8.28
C ALA A 149 16.46 18.38 -7.20
N ALA A 150 15.88 17.19 -7.28
CA ALA A 150 14.96 16.69 -6.28
C ALA A 150 15.73 16.23 -5.03
N PRO A 151 15.45 16.82 -3.85
CA PRO A 151 16.16 16.49 -2.62
C PRO A 151 16.04 15.01 -2.25
N LEU A 152 17.15 14.40 -1.85
CA LEU A 152 17.18 13.03 -1.33
C LEU A 152 16.97 13.04 0.20
N THR A 153 15.77 13.44 0.63
CA THR A 153 15.41 13.54 2.06
C THR A 153 15.11 12.17 2.68
N GLY A 154 15.40 12.00 3.98
CA GLY A 154 15.00 10.81 4.72
C GLY A 154 15.85 9.57 4.46
N GLN A 155 17.00 9.71 3.80
CA GLN A 155 17.91 8.59 3.51
C GLN A 155 19.06 8.50 4.51
N GLY A 156 19.52 7.27 4.76
CA GLY A 156 20.72 7.03 5.57
C GLY A 156 21.99 7.43 4.83
N GLY A 157 22.58 8.55 5.24
CA GLY A 157 23.90 8.99 4.77
C GLY A 157 25.06 8.51 5.63
N SER A 158 26.29 8.73 5.17
CA SER A 158 27.55 8.48 5.89
C SER A 158 27.96 9.64 6.79
N ASN A 159 27.12 10.68 6.91
CA ASN A 159 27.34 11.84 7.75
C ASN A 159 28.67 12.56 7.44
N CYS A 160 28.95 12.78 6.16
CA CYS A 160 30.13 13.48 5.65
C CYS A 160 30.02 15.01 5.73
N GLY A 161 29.00 15.53 6.40
CA GLY A 161 28.76 16.96 6.63
C GLY A 161 27.81 17.61 5.61
N GLY A 162 27.13 18.66 6.06
CA GLY A 162 26.06 19.35 5.32
C GLY A 162 24.69 19.17 5.99
N ASP A 163 23.63 19.51 5.27
CA ASP A 163 22.24 19.35 5.71
C ASP A 163 21.65 18.02 5.17
N TYR A 164 21.32 17.09 6.06
CA TYR A 164 20.68 15.80 5.70
C TYR A 164 19.15 15.86 5.70
N THR A 165 18.56 16.96 6.15
CA THR A 165 17.12 17.19 6.13
C THR A 165 16.69 17.69 4.76
N ASN A 166 17.36 18.72 4.22
CA ASN A 166 16.96 19.34 2.95
C ASN A 166 18.06 19.31 1.88
N GLY A 167 19.32 19.03 2.24
CA GLY A 167 20.47 19.27 1.38
C GLY A 167 20.89 20.75 1.33
N PRO A 168 22.03 21.06 0.69
CA PRO A 168 23.00 20.10 0.16
C PRO A 168 23.90 19.47 1.25
N ASN A 169 24.48 18.32 0.94
CA ASN A 169 25.47 17.65 1.79
C ASN A 169 26.51 16.85 0.99
N ASN A 170 27.51 16.30 1.68
CA ASN A 170 28.62 15.55 1.07
C ASN A 170 28.30 14.08 0.70
N ASP A 171 27.04 13.65 0.79
CA ASP A 171 26.62 12.33 0.36
C ASP A 171 25.97 12.36 -1.02
N TRP A 172 25.09 13.33 -1.24
CA TRP A 172 24.28 13.43 -2.44
C TRP A 172 24.12 14.84 -3.01
N GLY A 173 24.89 15.80 -2.51
CA GLY A 173 24.84 17.17 -3.00
C GLY A 173 23.45 17.76 -2.88
N TYR A 174 22.99 18.36 -3.97
CA TYR A 174 21.68 19.00 -4.08
C TYR A 174 20.52 18.02 -4.36
N GLY A 175 20.82 16.73 -4.59
CA GLY A 175 19.79 15.72 -4.86
C GLY A 175 19.85 15.13 -6.27
N THR A 176 18.80 14.40 -6.66
CA THR A 176 18.72 13.72 -7.96
C THR A 176 18.26 14.67 -9.06
N ILE A 177 18.91 14.64 -10.23
CA ILE A 177 18.52 15.47 -11.37
C ILE A 177 17.05 15.28 -11.76
N ASP A 178 16.35 16.40 -11.94
CA ASP A 178 15.02 16.45 -12.54
C ASP A 178 15.11 17.13 -13.90
N ALA A 179 15.00 16.34 -14.97
CA ALA A 179 15.15 16.85 -16.31
C ALA A 179 14.03 17.84 -16.71
N VAL A 180 12.82 17.62 -16.22
CA VAL A 180 11.67 18.48 -16.54
C VAL A 180 11.81 19.80 -15.81
N ALA A 181 12.12 19.77 -14.52
CA ALA A 181 12.30 20.98 -13.72
C ALA A 181 13.47 21.83 -14.24
N ALA A 182 14.61 21.21 -14.58
CA ALA A 182 15.78 21.92 -15.11
C ALA A 182 15.51 22.56 -16.49
N VAL A 183 14.85 21.85 -17.41
CA VAL A 183 14.48 22.39 -18.72
C VAL A 183 13.45 23.53 -18.58
N ASN A 184 12.51 23.43 -17.65
CA ASN A 184 11.58 24.52 -17.37
C ASN A 184 12.31 25.73 -16.74
N GLY A 185 13.26 25.49 -15.84
CA GLY A 185 14.08 26.52 -15.22
C GLY A 185 14.87 27.33 -16.25
N ILE A 186 15.50 26.67 -17.23
CA ILE A 186 16.25 27.37 -18.27
C ILE A 186 15.33 28.08 -19.29
N LEU A 187 14.16 27.52 -19.60
CA LEU A 187 13.18 28.17 -20.47
C LEU A 187 12.63 29.48 -19.89
N ALA A 188 12.49 29.55 -18.56
CA ALA A 188 12.06 30.75 -17.86
C ALA A 188 13.01 31.95 -18.09
N LEU A 189 14.32 31.69 -18.22
CA LEU A 189 15.32 32.73 -18.51
C LEU A 189 15.24 33.24 -19.95
N CYS A 190 14.77 32.42 -20.88
CA CYS A 190 14.89 32.69 -22.31
C CYS A 190 13.61 33.19 -22.97
N THR A 191 12.46 32.95 -22.33
CA THR A 191 11.15 33.28 -22.90
C THR A 191 10.34 34.26 -22.04
N GLY A 192 10.73 34.47 -20.78
CA GLY A 192 9.90 35.17 -19.79
C GLY A 192 8.74 34.29 -19.30
N GLN A 193 8.22 34.58 -18.11
CA GLN A 193 7.13 33.82 -17.48
C GLN A 193 5.85 34.65 -17.46
N GLY A 194 4.70 34.01 -17.69
CA GLY A 194 3.38 34.58 -17.42
C GLY A 194 2.57 33.65 -16.52
N TYR A 195 1.32 34.02 -16.27
CA TYR A 195 0.42 33.27 -15.39
C TYR A 195 -0.82 32.82 -16.17
N LEU A 196 -1.22 31.57 -15.99
CA LEU A 196 -2.56 31.09 -16.36
C LEU A 196 -3.38 30.96 -15.09
N ASP A 197 -4.59 31.49 -15.09
CA ASP A 197 -5.57 31.29 -14.03
C ASP A 197 -6.97 31.03 -14.60
N GLY A 198 -7.91 30.69 -13.73
CA GLY A 198 -9.30 30.49 -14.12
C GLY A 198 -10.08 29.70 -13.08
N HIS A 199 -11.38 29.55 -13.34
CA HIS A 199 -12.28 28.68 -12.59
C HIS A 199 -12.78 27.52 -13.46
N VAL A 200 -12.99 26.37 -12.83
CA VAL A 200 -13.72 25.24 -13.41
C VAL A 200 -15.04 25.08 -12.68
N THR A 201 -16.14 25.13 -13.43
CA THR A 201 -17.50 25.00 -12.90
C THR A 201 -18.29 23.92 -13.62
N ASP A 202 -19.28 23.36 -12.95
CA ASP A 202 -20.31 22.53 -13.54
C ASP A 202 -21.20 23.41 -14.44
N SER A 203 -21.33 23.02 -15.71
CA SER A 203 -22.11 23.76 -16.71
C SER A 203 -23.63 23.77 -16.48
N LEU A 204 -24.17 22.82 -15.71
CA LEU A 204 -25.58 22.76 -15.35
C LEU A 204 -25.86 23.52 -14.05
N SER A 205 -25.13 23.18 -12.97
CA SER A 205 -25.39 23.72 -11.63
C SER A 205 -24.70 25.06 -11.36
N GLY A 206 -23.66 25.40 -12.14
CA GLY A 206 -22.80 26.55 -11.92
C GLY A 206 -21.90 26.42 -10.69
N GLN A 207 -21.89 25.28 -10.01
CA GLN A 207 -21.07 25.05 -8.82
C GLN A 207 -19.60 24.86 -9.20
N PRO A 208 -18.66 25.27 -8.33
CA PRO A 208 -17.25 25.04 -8.55
C PRO A 208 -16.93 23.54 -8.53
N ILE A 209 -16.03 23.10 -9.42
CA ILE A 209 -15.52 21.73 -9.45
C ILE A 209 -14.15 21.73 -8.79
N GLN A 210 -14.06 21.12 -7.61
CA GLN A 210 -12.81 20.87 -6.91
C GLN A 210 -12.04 19.72 -7.55
N ASN A 211 -10.71 19.75 -7.48
CA ASN A 211 -9.82 18.69 -7.98
C ASN A 211 -9.94 18.39 -9.49
N ALA A 212 -10.53 19.29 -10.29
CA ALA A 212 -10.43 19.21 -11.74
C ALA A 212 -8.96 19.38 -12.15
N THR A 213 -8.49 18.53 -13.06
CA THR A 213 -7.11 18.56 -13.56
C THR A 213 -7.02 19.51 -14.75
N ILE A 214 -6.18 20.54 -14.61
CA ILE A 214 -5.84 21.48 -15.67
C ILE A 214 -4.49 21.07 -16.25
N THR A 215 -4.45 20.75 -17.53
CA THR A 215 -3.23 20.46 -18.28
C THR A 215 -3.02 21.53 -19.34
N ALA A 216 -1.96 22.34 -19.20
CA ALA A 216 -1.55 23.31 -20.19
C ALA A 216 -0.37 22.74 -21.00
N VAL A 217 -0.55 22.53 -22.30
CA VAL A 217 0.50 22.04 -23.21
C VAL A 217 0.93 23.17 -24.14
N ARG A 218 2.22 23.51 -24.12
CA ARG A 218 2.78 24.58 -24.96
C ARG A 218 3.12 24.05 -26.34
N THR A 219 2.82 24.83 -27.39
CA THR A 219 3.09 24.43 -28.79
C THR A 219 4.57 24.18 -29.06
N GLN A 220 5.47 24.91 -28.39
CA GLN A 220 6.93 24.72 -28.51
C GLN A 220 7.47 23.59 -27.60
N GLY A 221 6.60 22.83 -26.94
CA GLY A 221 6.97 21.77 -26.00
C GLY A 221 6.91 22.21 -24.54
N GLY A 222 6.63 21.23 -23.67
CA GLY A 222 6.36 21.41 -22.24
C GLY A 222 4.88 21.19 -21.90
N SER A 223 4.64 20.64 -20.70
CA SER A 223 3.31 20.40 -20.15
C SER A 223 3.31 20.79 -18.68
N TRP A 224 2.26 21.48 -18.24
CA TRP A 224 2.08 21.93 -16.87
C TRP A 224 0.73 21.43 -16.38
N VAL A 225 0.72 20.85 -15.19
CA VAL A 225 -0.49 20.28 -14.58
C VAL A 225 -0.78 20.98 -13.26
N ARG A 226 -2.05 21.28 -13.01
CA ARG A 226 -2.54 21.83 -11.74
C ARG A 226 -3.94 21.31 -11.44
N HIS A 227 -4.28 21.22 -10.17
CA HIS A 227 -5.65 20.92 -9.73
C HIS A 227 -6.35 22.18 -9.23
N THR A 228 -7.67 22.25 -9.45
CA THR A 228 -8.51 23.30 -8.86
C THR A 228 -8.69 23.11 -7.36
N ASP A 229 -8.79 24.22 -6.63
CA ASP A 229 -9.12 24.20 -5.20
C ASP A 229 -10.64 24.02 -4.94
N ALA A 230 -11.06 24.09 -3.68
CA ALA A 230 -12.47 23.95 -3.29
C ALA A 230 -13.40 25.02 -3.89
N THR A 231 -12.86 26.14 -4.38
CA THR A 231 -13.60 27.18 -5.09
C THR A 231 -13.60 26.99 -6.60
N GLY A 232 -13.01 25.90 -7.10
CA GLY A 232 -12.86 25.63 -8.52
C GLY A 232 -11.75 26.46 -9.18
N TYR A 233 -11.00 27.24 -8.40
CA TYR A 233 -9.96 28.13 -8.92
C TYR A 233 -8.64 27.38 -9.14
N TYR A 234 -7.92 27.75 -10.19
CA TYR A 234 -6.55 27.32 -10.40
C TYR A 234 -5.65 28.48 -10.81
N THR A 235 -4.36 28.33 -10.53
CA THR A 235 -3.31 29.20 -11.07
C THR A 235 -2.04 28.41 -11.32
N MET A 236 -1.34 28.71 -12.41
CA MET A 236 -0.03 28.16 -12.74
C MET A 236 0.84 29.22 -13.41
N THR A 237 2.13 29.20 -13.08
CA THR A 237 3.15 29.98 -13.77
C THR A 237 3.70 29.16 -14.92
N VAL A 238 3.69 29.71 -16.14
CA VAL A 238 4.15 29.02 -17.34
C VAL A 238 5.00 29.95 -18.22
N PRO A 239 5.91 29.42 -19.06
CA PRO A 239 6.66 30.23 -20.00
C PRO A 239 5.74 30.97 -20.97
N GLN A 240 6.14 32.16 -21.46
CA GLN A 240 5.43 32.84 -22.54
C GLN A 240 5.29 31.92 -23.77
N GLY A 241 4.12 31.89 -24.39
CA GLY A 241 3.89 31.15 -25.62
C GLY A 241 2.43 30.80 -25.85
N ASP A 242 2.20 29.95 -26.85
CA ASP A 242 0.88 29.45 -27.21
C ASP A 242 0.63 28.11 -26.52
N PHE A 243 -0.53 27.97 -25.90
CA PHE A 243 -0.94 26.81 -25.13
C PHE A 243 -2.27 26.24 -25.61
N THR A 244 -2.40 24.93 -25.48
CA THR A 244 -3.71 24.25 -25.37
C THR A 244 -3.90 23.89 -23.91
N VAL A 245 -4.91 24.48 -23.28
CA VAL A 245 -5.28 24.24 -21.88
C VAL A 245 -6.48 23.30 -21.88
N THR A 246 -6.39 22.21 -21.12
CA THR A 246 -7.43 21.17 -21.03
C THR A 246 -7.84 21.00 -19.59
N ALA A 247 -9.14 21.05 -19.30
CA ALA A 247 -9.72 20.73 -18.01
C ALA A 247 -10.44 19.37 -18.07
N SER A 248 -10.07 18.45 -17.17
CA SER A 248 -10.66 17.12 -17.07
C SER A 248 -11.01 16.76 -15.62
N HIS A 249 -12.06 15.96 -15.46
CA HIS A 249 -12.50 15.40 -14.18
C HIS A 249 -13.26 14.09 -14.47
N PRO A 250 -13.13 13.01 -13.68
CA PRO A 250 -13.75 11.71 -13.98
C PRO A 250 -15.26 11.76 -14.27
N HIS A 251 -15.99 12.61 -13.53
CA HIS A 251 -17.44 12.76 -13.66
C HIS A 251 -17.90 13.79 -14.71
N TYR A 252 -16.98 14.34 -15.52
CA TYR A 252 -17.31 15.38 -16.49
C TYR A 252 -16.64 15.13 -17.85
N THR A 253 -17.29 15.58 -18.92
CA THR A 253 -16.69 15.59 -20.24
C THR A 253 -15.55 16.62 -20.29
N THR A 254 -14.40 16.19 -20.78
CA THR A 254 -13.19 17.03 -20.88
C THR A 254 -13.39 18.18 -21.87
N ALA A 255 -12.86 19.37 -21.54
CA ALA A 255 -12.91 20.54 -22.41
C ALA A 255 -11.50 21.14 -22.60
N SER A 256 -11.23 21.67 -23.80
CA SER A 256 -9.95 22.31 -24.13
C SER A 256 -10.14 23.69 -24.76
N GLN A 257 -9.23 24.61 -24.47
CA GLN A 257 -9.19 25.97 -25.01
C GLN A 257 -7.75 26.37 -25.36
N SER A 258 -7.59 27.21 -26.38
CA SER A 258 -6.28 27.79 -26.70
C SER A 258 -6.05 29.06 -25.87
N ALA A 259 -4.83 29.25 -25.38
CA ALA A 259 -4.43 30.41 -24.60
C ALA A 259 -3.07 30.93 -25.07
N VAL A 260 -2.90 32.25 -25.09
CA VAL A 260 -1.59 32.89 -25.34
C VAL A 260 -1.12 33.51 -24.04
N VAL A 261 0.00 33.03 -23.54
CA VAL A 261 0.64 33.53 -22.31
C VAL A 261 1.73 34.50 -22.71
N ILE A 262 1.69 35.69 -22.12
CA ILE A 262 2.67 36.76 -22.32
C ILE A 262 3.40 37.04 -21.00
N THR A 263 4.66 37.47 -21.10
CA THR A 263 5.52 37.70 -19.93
C THR A 263 4.92 38.72 -18.97
N ASP A 264 4.98 38.42 -17.66
CA ASP A 264 4.51 39.23 -16.53
C ASP A 264 3.01 39.61 -16.60
N THR A 265 2.20 38.79 -17.28
CA THR A 265 0.75 38.99 -17.39
C THR A 265 -0.04 37.76 -16.97
N VAL A 266 -1.29 37.98 -16.56
CA VAL A 266 -2.25 36.92 -16.26
C VAL A 266 -3.16 36.71 -17.46
N THR A 267 -3.23 35.48 -17.94
CA THR A 267 -4.16 35.01 -18.96
C THR A 267 -5.20 34.11 -18.29
N THR A 268 -6.44 34.58 -18.22
CA THR A 268 -7.55 33.83 -17.61
C THR A 268 -8.22 32.90 -18.61
N VAL A 269 -8.45 31.64 -18.21
CA VAL A 269 -9.12 30.60 -19.00
C VAL A 269 -10.12 29.86 -18.10
N ASP A 270 -11.39 30.25 -18.17
CA ASP A 270 -12.44 29.58 -17.40
C ASP A 270 -13.04 28.40 -18.16
N PHE A 271 -13.38 27.32 -17.46
CA PHE A 271 -14.04 26.15 -18.03
C PHE A 271 -15.40 25.90 -17.38
N ALA A 272 -16.42 25.65 -18.19
CA ALA A 272 -17.69 25.09 -17.73
C ALA A 272 -17.82 23.65 -18.27
N LEU A 273 -17.59 22.65 -17.42
CA LEU A 273 -17.58 21.25 -17.81
C LEU A 273 -18.99 20.66 -17.79
N VAL A 274 -19.29 19.78 -18.75
CA VAL A 274 -20.57 19.07 -18.83
C VAL A 274 -20.51 17.83 -17.94
N PRO A 275 -21.39 17.67 -16.93
CA PRO A 275 -21.40 16.46 -16.13
C PRO A 275 -21.78 15.26 -16.98
N ARG A 276 -21.07 14.14 -16.78
CA ARG A 276 -21.42 12.84 -17.35
C ARG A 276 -22.66 12.30 -16.64
N GLY A 277 -23.44 11.46 -17.30
CA GLY A 277 -24.53 10.74 -16.65
C GLY A 277 -23.99 9.52 -15.91
N HIS A 278 -24.59 9.21 -14.76
CA HIS A 278 -24.19 8.10 -13.91
C HIS A 278 -25.05 6.88 -14.24
N LEU A 279 -24.44 5.85 -14.82
CA LEU A 279 -25.07 4.57 -15.10
C LEU A 279 -24.72 3.59 -13.99
N PHE A 280 -25.71 2.99 -13.35
CA PHE A 280 -25.50 1.95 -12.35
C PHE A 280 -26.49 0.79 -12.53
N GLY A 281 -26.24 -0.34 -11.88
CA GLY A 281 -27.21 -1.45 -11.85
C GLY A 281 -26.65 -2.71 -11.24
N TYR A 282 -27.40 -3.79 -11.35
CA TYR A 282 -27.02 -5.10 -10.82
C TYR A 282 -26.95 -6.17 -11.91
N VAL A 283 -25.94 -7.02 -11.85
CA VAL A 283 -25.82 -8.23 -12.67
C VAL A 283 -26.11 -9.46 -11.82
N THR A 284 -27.08 -10.25 -12.26
CA THR A 284 -27.55 -11.46 -11.55
C THR A 284 -27.48 -12.69 -12.44
N ASP A 285 -27.37 -13.86 -11.83
CA ASP A 285 -27.59 -15.14 -12.47
C ASP A 285 -29.09 -15.30 -12.73
N GLY A 286 -29.49 -15.24 -13.99
CA GLY A 286 -30.89 -15.33 -14.41
C GLY A 286 -31.53 -16.69 -14.13
N ASP A 287 -30.75 -17.75 -13.85
CA ASP A 287 -31.27 -19.09 -13.55
C ASP A 287 -31.66 -19.26 -12.07
N ASN A 288 -31.03 -18.54 -11.13
CA ASN A 288 -31.27 -18.69 -9.68
C ASN A 288 -31.45 -17.37 -8.90
N GLY A 289 -31.22 -16.22 -9.54
CA GLY A 289 -31.37 -14.88 -8.97
C GLY A 289 -30.24 -14.40 -8.07
N PHE A 290 -29.13 -15.15 -7.94
CA PHE A 290 -27.98 -14.73 -7.15
C PHE A 290 -27.17 -13.63 -7.85
N PRO A 291 -26.55 -12.71 -7.10
CA PRO A 291 -25.65 -11.72 -7.68
C PRO A 291 -24.41 -12.36 -8.30
N LEU A 292 -23.93 -11.80 -9.40
CA LEU A 292 -22.70 -12.24 -10.06
C LEU A 292 -21.57 -11.26 -9.75
N LYS A 293 -20.57 -11.70 -8.98
CA LYS A 293 -19.33 -10.96 -8.74
C LYS A 293 -18.36 -11.16 -9.91
N GLY A 294 -17.73 -10.09 -10.39
CA GLY A 294 -16.73 -10.12 -11.46
C GLY A 294 -17.35 -10.30 -12.85
N ALA A 295 -18.63 -9.96 -13.03
CA ALA A 295 -19.19 -9.78 -14.36
C ALA A 295 -18.71 -8.42 -14.91
N LEU A 296 -18.13 -8.43 -16.10
CA LEU A 296 -17.65 -7.23 -16.77
C LEU A 296 -18.79 -6.57 -17.53
N VAL A 297 -19.13 -5.33 -17.15
CA VAL A 297 -20.08 -4.48 -17.86
C VAL A 297 -19.31 -3.45 -18.67
N THR A 298 -19.59 -3.35 -19.97
CA THR A 298 -18.85 -2.48 -20.89
C THR A 298 -19.80 -1.70 -21.78
N ALA A 299 -19.61 -0.38 -21.85
CA ALA A 299 -20.28 0.50 -22.80
C ALA A 299 -19.53 0.53 -24.14
N ASP A 300 -20.20 0.98 -25.20
CA ASP A 300 -19.67 1.06 -26.57
C ASP A 300 -18.53 2.08 -26.76
N ASP A 301 -18.33 3.00 -25.82
CA ASP A 301 -17.17 3.91 -25.79
C ASP A 301 -15.92 3.28 -25.14
N GLY A 302 -16.04 2.04 -24.64
CA GLY A 302 -14.97 1.30 -23.97
C GLY A 302 -14.90 1.50 -22.46
N THR A 303 -15.73 2.37 -21.89
CA THR A 303 -15.88 2.49 -20.43
C THR A 303 -16.43 1.17 -19.87
N SER A 304 -15.83 0.67 -18.81
CA SER A 304 -16.23 -0.60 -18.21
C SER A 304 -16.08 -0.59 -16.70
N ASP A 305 -16.85 -1.46 -16.06
CA ASP A 305 -16.76 -1.76 -14.63
C ASP A 305 -16.97 -3.27 -14.40
N GLU A 306 -16.40 -3.80 -13.32
CA GLU A 306 -16.60 -5.18 -12.89
C GLU A 306 -17.47 -5.22 -11.65
N THR A 307 -18.48 -6.08 -11.68
CA THR A 307 -19.46 -6.12 -10.60
C THR A 307 -18.88 -6.59 -9.27
N ASP A 308 -19.33 -5.97 -8.19
CA ASP A 308 -18.94 -6.34 -6.83
C ASP A 308 -19.64 -7.63 -6.32
N VAL A 309 -19.47 -7.95 -5.03
CA VAL A 309 -20.10 -9.13 -4.39
C VAL A 309 -21.63 -9.11 -4.42
N THR A 310 -22.24 -7.93 -4.53
CA THR A 310 -23.69 -7.73 -4.64
C THR A 310 -24.17 -7.73 -6.10
N GLY A 311 -23.25 -7.90 -7.05
CA GLY A 311 -23.53 -7.77 -8.47
C GLY A 311 -23.63 -6.32 -8.93
N TYR A 312 -23.34 -5.35 -8.08
CA TYR A 312 -23.45 -3.93 -8.39
C TYR A 312 -22.32 -3.48 -9.33
N TYR A 313 -22.64 -2.64 -10.30
CA TYR A 313 -21.67 -1.92 -11.13
C TYR A 313 -22.09 -0.46 -11.28
N GLU A 314 -21.12 0.42 -11.52
CA GLU A 314 -21.37 1.80 -11.92
C GLU A 314 -20.34 2.34 -12.94
N MET A 315 -20.75 3.29 -13.76
CA MET A 315 -19.89 3.99 -14.69
C MET A 315 -20.45 5.35 -15.06
N TYR A 316 -19.58 6.29 -15.41
CA TYR A 316 -19.98 7.61 -15.89
C TYR A 316 -19.82 7.68 -17.40
N LEU A 317 -20.89 7.98 -18.13
CA LEU A 317 -20.92 8.04 -19.59
C LEU A 317 -21.29 9.44 -20.08
N ASP A 318 -20.78 9.84 -21.25
CA ASP A 318 -21.22 11.08 -21.87
C ASP A 318 -22.72 10.98 -22.23
N ALA A 319 -23.42 12.12 -22.33
CA ALA A 319 -24.85 12.10 -22.64
C ALA A 319 -25.09 11.57 -24.07
N GLY A 320 -25.98 10.59 -24.20
CA GLY A 320 -26.19 9.89 -25.46
C GLY A 320 -26.93 8.57 -25.29
N THR A 321 -27.10 7.83 -26.39
CA THR A 321 -27.56 6.44 -26.34
C THR A 321 -26.35 5.53 -26.46
N HIS A 322 -26.12 4.72 -25.43
CA HIS A 322 -25.01 3.78 -25.36
C HIS A 322 -25.53 2.34 -25.46
N ILE A 323 -24.76 1.50 -26.15
CA ILE A 323 -24.92 0.05 -26.07
C ILE A 323 -24.06 -0.48 -24.93
N VAL A 324 -24.71 -1.06 -23.92
CA VAL A 324 -24.05 -1.58 -22.72
C VAL A 324 -24.18 -3.10 -22.71
N THR A 325 -23.06 -3.81 -22.52
CA THR A 325 -23.01 -5.27 -22.53
C THR A 325 -22.42 -5.80 -21.24
N ALA A 326 -23.15 -6.67 -20.55
CA ALA A 326 -22.66 -7.45 -19.42
C ALA A 326 -22.18 -8.82 -19.87
N THR A 327 -21.00 -9.23 -19.41
CA THR A 327 -20.35 -10.49 -19.79
C THR A 327 -19.73 -11.17 -18.56
N MET A 328 -19.74 -12.50 -18.55
CA MET A 328 -19.07 -13.29 -17.53
C MET A 328 -18.71 -14.67 -18.09
N GLN A 329 -17.60 -15.25 -17.64
CA GLN A 329 -17.22 -16.61 -18.04
C GLN A 329 -18.33 -17.61 -17.69
N ASN A 330 -18.65 -18.52 -18.61
CA ASN A 330 -19.71 -19.54 -18.50
C ASN A 330 -21.15 -18.99 -18.56
N TYR A 331 -21.35 -17.70 -18.84
CA TYR A 331 -22.66 -17.10 -19.08
C TYR A 331 -22.80 -16.60 -20.53
N ALA A 332 -24.04 -16.58 -21.03
CA ALA A 332 -24.32 -15.87 -22.29
C ALA A 332 -24.33 -14.35 -22.03
N PRO A 333 -23.70 -13.53 -22.90
CA PRO A 333 -23.68 -12.08 -22.72
C PRO A 333 -25.08 -11.48 -22.87
N ALA A 334 -25.34 -10.39 -22.14
CA ALA A 334 -26.57 -9.63 -22.26
C ALA A 334 -26.25 -8.18 -22.66
N THR A 335 -27.03 -7.62 -23.59
CA THR A 335 -26.83 -6.27 -24.13
C THR A 335 -28.11 -5.45 -24.01
N ALA A 336 -27.97 -4.18 -23.63
CA ALA A 336 -29.05 -3.21 -23.54
C ALA A 336 -28.68 -1.91 -24.26
N SER A 337 -29.69 -1.20 -24.77
CA SER A 337 -29.54 0.17 -25.27
C SER A 337 -30.03 1.12 -24.18
N VAL A 338 -29.12 1.92 -23.63
CA VAL A 338 -29.34 2.77 -22.46
C VAL A 338 -29.22 4.23 -22.88
N VAL A 339 -30.19 5.06 -22.50
CA VAL A 339 -30.16 6.52 -22.75
C VAL A 339 -29.59 7.20 -21.51
N ILE A 340 -28.43 7.82 -21.65
CA ILE A 340 -27.72 8.55 -20.61
C ILE A 340 -28.00 10.05 -20.76
N VAL A 341 -28.43 10.67 -19.66
CA VAL A 341 -28.66 12.12 -19.57
C VAL A 341 -27.57 12.74 -18.69
N ALA A 342 -27.02 13.87 -19.11
CA ALA A 342 -25.95 14.57 -18.40
C ALA A 342 -26.36 14.91 -16.96
N GLY A 343 -25.56 14.49 -15.97
CA GLY A 343 -25.78 14.76 -14.55
C GLY A 343 -26.97 14.03 -13.92
N GLU A 344 -27.60 13.07 -14.62
CA GLU A 344 -28.68 12.26 -14.08
C GLU A 344 -28.23 10.81 -13.85
N ASP A 345 -28.90 10.15 -12.91
CA ASP A 345 -28.75 8.73 -12.61
C ASP A 345 -29.62 7.88 -13.55
N THR A 346 -29.04 6.85 -14.14
CA THR A 346 -29.71 5.87 -14.99
C THR A 346 -29.44 4.47 -14.46
N GLN A 347 -30.48 3.71 -14.13
CA GLN A 347 -30.34 2.33 -13.70
C GLN A 347 -30.54 1.35 -14.86
N GLN A 348 -29.63 0.38 -15.04
CA GLN A 348 -29.78 -0.74 -15.97
C GLN A 348 -29.30 -2.05 -15.34
N ASP A 349 -30.22 -2.95 -15.01
CA ASP A 349 -29.86 -4.26 -14.50
C ASP A 349 -29.68 -5.29 -15.64
N PHE A 350 -28.84 -6.31 -15.41
CA PHE A 350 -28.65 -7.43 -16.32
C PHE A 350 -28.90 -8.77 -15.61
N ALA A 351 -29.59 -9.68 -16.29
CA ALA A 351 -29.68 -11.07 -15.89
C ALA A 351 -28.89 -11.90 -16.91
N LEU A 352 -27.76 -12.45 -16.48
CA LEU A 352 -26.95 -13.35 -17.29
C LEU A 352 -27.39 -14.78 -17.03
N TYR A 353 -27.70 -15.52 -18.09
CA TYR A 353 -28.09 -16.93 -17.98
C TYR A 353 -26.89 -17.83 -18.21
N ALA A 354 -26.78 -18.92 -17.43
CA ALA A 354 -25.69 -19.86 -17.60
C ALA A 354 -25.68 -20.36 -19.06
N ALA A 355 -24.50 -20.35 -19.67
CA ALA A 355 -24.33 -20.77 -21.06
C ALA A 355 -24.78 -22.21 -21.25
N ILE A 356 -24.62 -23.04 -20.20
CA ILE A 356 -25.22 -24.37 -20.08
C ILE A 356 -25.79 -24.53 -18.67
N SER A 357 -27.04 -25.03 -18.57
CA SER A 357 -27.69 -25.34 -17.29
C SER A 357 -28.20 -26.78 -17.24
N PHE A 358 -28.23 -27.35 -16.04
CA PHE A 358 -28.72 -28.70 -15.74
C PHE A 358 -29.82 -28.61 -14.67
N ILE A 359 -30.93 -29.30 -14.85
CA ILE A 359 -32.03 -29.33 -13.86
C ILE A 359 -32.43 -30.79 -13.61
N PRO A 360 -32.31 -31.29 -12.36
CA PRO A 360 -31.79 -30.61 -11.16
C PRO A 360 -30.26 -30.45 -11.16
N SER A 361 -29.75 -29.40 -10.49
CA SER A 361 -28.31 -29.17 -10.23
C SER A 361 -28.11 -28.63 -8.80
N PRO A 362 -27.18 -29.17 -7.99
CA PRO A 362 -26.38 -30.36 -8.29
C PRO A 362 -27.23 -31.64 -8.20
N LEU A 363 -26.93 -32.64 -9.05
CA LEU A 363 -27.55 -33.97 -8.94
C LEU A 363 -26.79 -34.80 -7.90
N HIS A 364 -27.28 -34.83 -6.66
CA HIS A 364 -26.75 -35.69 -5.59
C HIS A 364 -27.71 -36.82 -5.28
N VAL A 365 -27.19 -38.05 -5.17
CA VAL A 365 -27.98 -39.21 -4.76
C VAL A 365 -27.20 -40.08 -3.77
N THR A 366 -27.85 -40.47 -2.67
CA THR A 366 -27.33 -41.45 -1.70
C THR A 366 -28.20 -42.70 -1.77
N LEU A 367 -27.58 -43.84 -2.07
CA LEU A 367 -28.29 -45.10 -2.30
C LEU A 367 -27.78 -46.21 -1.38
N PRO A 368 -28.67 -47.05 -0.82
CA PRO A 368 -28.28 -48.33 -0.26
C PRO A 368 -27.54 -49.20 -1.28
N TRP A 369 -26.66 -50.06 -0.78
CA TRP A 369 -26.00 -51.06 -1.62
C TRP A 369 -27.04 -51.90 -2.40
N ASP A 370 -26.79 -52.12 -3.69
CA ASP A 370 -27.67 -52.87 -4.61
C ASP A 370 -29.03 -52.21 -4.94
N SER A 371 -29.16 -50.89 -4.76
CA SER A 371 -30.36 -50.15 -5.15
C SER A 371 -30.15 -49.29 -6.40
N LEU A 372 -31.25 -49.02 -7.11
CA LEU A 372 -31.28 -48.22 -8.34
C LEU A 372 -32.08 -46.93 -8.11
N TYR A 373 -31.61 -45.84 -8.72
CA TYR A 373 -32.31 -44.55 -8.77
C TYR A 373 -32.32 -44.04 -10.20
N ASN A 374 -33.50 -43.65 -10.68
CA ASN A 374 -33.69 -43.02 -11.98
C ASN A 374 -34.25 -41.62 -11.76
N THR A 375 -33.69 -40.63 -12.43
CA THR A 375 -34.22 -39.27 -12.46
C THR A 375 -34.05 -38.69 -13.86
N ASP A 376 -34.99 -37.84 -14.27
CA ASP A 376 -34.87 -37.10 -15.51
C ASP A 376 -34.01 -35.86 -15.26
N VAL A 377 -33.08 -35.58 -16.18
CA VAL A 377 -32.24 -34.36 -16.16
C VAL A 377 -32.49 -33.60 -17.45
N THR A 378 -32.83 -32.31 -17.32
CA THR A 378 -32.93 -31.40 -18.46
C THR A 378 -31.62 -30.63 -18.60
N VAL A 379 -30.99 -30.70 -19.77
CA VAL A 379 -29.81 -29.89 -20.12
C VAL A 379 -30.24 -28.80 -21.10
N THR A 380 -30.01 -27.54 -20.74
CA THR A 380 -30.24 -26.40 -21.64
C THR A 380 -28.90 -25.83 -22.07
N SER A 381 -28.61 -25.84 -23.37
CA SER A 381 -27.48 -25.10 -23.93
C SER A 381 -27.99 -23.80 -24.56
N ARG A 382 -27.39 -22.68 -24.14
CA ARG A 382 -27.62 -21.33 -24.68
C ARG A 382 -26.44 -20.85 -25.53
N LEU A 383 -25.49 -21.73 -25.81
CA LEU A 383 -24.36 -21.45 -26.70
C LEU A 383 -24.82 -21.38 -28.16
N PRO A 384 -24.17 -20.53 -28.99
CA PRO A 384 -24.48 -20.43 -30.42
C PRO A 384 -24.11 -21.71 -31.20
N ASP A 385 -23.19 -22.52 -30.66
CA ASP A 385 -22.68 -23.74 -31.28
C ASP A 385 -23.06 -25.01 -30.49
N PRO A 386 -23.12 -26.20 -31.13
CA PRO A 386 -23.34 -27.47 -30.44
C PRO A 386 -22.26 -27.75 -29.38
N TYR A 387 -22.68 -28.07 -28.16
CA TYR A 387 -21.78 -28.40 -27.05
C TYR A 387 -21.86 -29.88 -26.67
N PRO A 388 -20.81 -30.69 -26.91
CA PRO A 388 -20.79 -32.09 -26.50
C PRO A 388 -20.70 -32.19 -24.97
N PHE A 389 -21.47 -33.10 -24.38
CA PHE A 389 -21.42 -33.38 -22.94
C PHE A 389 -21.46 -34.89 -22.68
N GLU A 390 -20.92 -35.29 -21.53
CA GLU A 390 -21.01 -36.64 -20.98
C GLU A 390 -21.33 -36.59 -19.49
N PHE A 391 -22.00 -37.63 -18.98
CA PHE A 391 -22.17 -37.82 -17.54
C PHE A 391 -21.06 -38.74 -17.02
N VAL A 392 -20.29 -38.25 -16.04
CA VAL A 392 -19.23 -39.01 -15.37
C VAL A 392 -19.47 -39.04 -13.86
N GLU A 393 -19.14 -40.16 -13.22
CA GLU A 393 -19.17 -40.29 -11.78
C GLU A 393 -17.94 -39.58 -11.17
N GLN A 394 -18.15 -38.67 -10.21
CA GLN A 394 -17.05 -38.05 -9.48
C GLN A 394 -16.59 -38.94 -8.31
N PRO A 395 -15.30 -39.35 -8.25
CA PRO A 395 -14.81 -40.24 -7.21
C PRO A 395 -14.59 -39.49 -5.89
N LEU A 396 -15.55 -39.58 -4.95
CA LEU A 396 -15.47 -38.96 -3.62
C LEU A 396 -14.91 -39.87 -2.51
N GLY A 397 -14.38 -41.05 -2.88
CA GLY A 397 -13.81 -42.02 -1.93
C GLY A 397 -14.87 -42.85 -1.19
N PHE A 398 -14.53 -44.11 -0.90
CA PHE A 398 -15.37 -45.07 -0.18
C PHE A 398 -14.65 -45.53 1.10
N VAL A 399 -15.27 -45.35 2.27
CA VAL A 399 -14.75 -45.88 3.55
C VAL A 399 -15.71 -46.94 4.09
N PRO A 400 -15.35 -48.24 4.09
CA PRO A 400 -16.16 -49.27 4.72
C PRO A 400 -16.06 -49.16 6.25
N ARG A 401 -17.21 -49.16 6.93
CA ARG A 401 -17.30 -49.20 8.39
C ARG A 401 -16.84 -50.58 8.90
N ILE A 402 -15.66 -50.66 9.51
CA ILE A 402 -15.20 -51.86 10.25
C ILE A 402 -14.85 -51.46 11.69
N ALA A 403 -15.38 -52.23 12.64
CA ALA A 403 -15.18 -52.09 14.07
C ALA A 403 -13.80 -52.58 14.54
N ALA A 404 -13.34 -51.97 15.64
CA ALA A 404 -12.30 -52.39 16.60
C ALA A 404 -10.87 -51.80 16.47
N GLY A 405 -10.54 -50.92 17.45
CA GLY A 405 -9.40 -51.08 18.37
C GLY A 405 -8.00 -50.68 17.90
N PRO A 406 -7.17 -50.05 18.77
CA PRO A 406 -6.07 -49.18 18.39
C PRO A 406 -4.77 -49.92 18.03
N ARG A 407 -4.05 -49.40 17.02
CA ARG A 407 -2.61 -49.64 16.83
C ARG A 407 -1.89 -48.34 16.41
N PRO A 408 -0.61 -48.18 16.79
CA PRO A 408 0.07 -46.89 16.85
C PRO A 408 0.47 -46.37 15.48
N ALA A 409 0.59 -45.04 15.37
CA ALA A 409 1.11 -44.35 14.19
C ALA A 409 2.56 -44.80 13.88
N PRO A 410 2.92 -44.97 12.59
CA PRO A 410 4.29 -45.22 12.20
C PRO A 410 5.17 -43.99 12.47
N ALA A 411 6.37 -44.22 12.97
CA ALA A 411 7.39 -43.19 13.13
C ALA A 411 7.73 -42.55 11.77
N ALA A 412 7.74 -41.22 11.73
CA ALA A 412 8.27 -40.45 10.62
C ALA A 412 9.79 -40.72 10.48
N PRO A 413 10.33 -40.74 9.25
CA PRO A 413 11.76 -40.94 9.04
C PRO A 413 12.58 -39.77 9.62
N PRO A 414 13.82 -40.00 10.10
CA PRO A 414 14.69 -38.93 10.55
C PRO A 414 15.11 -38.03 9.38
N VAL A 415 15.07 -36.73 9.60
CA VAL A 415 15.63 -35.71 8.70
C VAL A 415 17.17 -35.86 8.69
N PRO A 416 17.84 -35.88 7.53
CA PRO A 416 19.30 -35.96 7.44
C PRO A 416 20.00 -34.74 8.08
N PRO A 417 21.24 -34.88 8.61
CA PRO A 417 21.88 -33.82 9.41
C PRO A 417 22.50 -32.63 8.65
N ASP A 418 22.29 -32.47 7.34
CA ASP A 418 23.03 -31.47 6.55
C ASP A 418 22.13 -30.73 5.55
N VAL A 419 21.18 -29.92 6.03
CA VAL A 419 20.45 -28.96 5.18
C VAL A 419 20.76 -27.52 5.61
N PRO A 420 21.35 -26.69 4.74
CA PRO A 420 21.80 -25.34 5.08
C PRO A 420 20.63 -24.38 5.35
N VAL A 421 20.89 -23.42 6.24
CA VAL A 421 20.05 -22.25 6.50
C VAL A 421 19.81 -21.48 5.19
N PHE A 422 18.56 -21.34 4.78
CA PHE A 422 18.19 -20.52 3.63
C PHE A 422 18.22 -19.03 4.01
N THR A 423 19.19 -18.30 3.48
CA THR A 423 19.13 -16.85 3.25
C THR A 423 19.29 -16.63 1.75
N GLY A 424 18.23 -16.94 0.99
CA GLY A 424 18.24 -16.88 -0.48
C GLY A 424 17.05 -16.09 -1.01
N ILE A 425 17.34 -15.14 -1.90
CA ILE A 425 16.36 -14.46 -2.76
C ILE A 425 15.64 -15.51 -3.61
N ALA A 426 14.33 -15.33 -3.82
CA ALA A 426 13.49 -16.26 -4.59
C ALA A 426 14.06 -16.54 -6.00
N PRO A 427 13.96 -17.79 -6.52
CA PRO A 427 14.36 -18.11 -7.87
C PRO A 427 13.55 -17.33 -8.92
N GLU A 428 14.21 -16.88 -9.97
CA GLU A 428 13.60 -16.22 -11.12
C GLU A 428 12.61 -17.19 -11.81
N GLY A 429 11.31 -16.85 -11.77
CA GLY A 429 10.22 -17.64 -12.36
C GLY A 429 9.11 -18.09 -11.42
N TYR A 430 9.18 -17.78 -10.12
CA TYR A 430 8.03 -17.89 -9.21
C TYR A 430 7.38 -16.51 -9.09
N LEU A 431 6.32 -16.25 -9.86
CA LEU A 431 5.44 -15.13 -9.56
C LEU A 431 4.66 -15.53 -8.29
N PRO A 432 4.75 -14.79 -7.17
CA PRO A 432 3.67 -14.87 -6.19
C PRO A 432 2.38 -14.65 -6.97
N GLN A 433 1.37 -15.50 -6.77
CA GLN A 433 0.02 -15.10 -7.14
C GLN A 433 -0.34 -14.03 -6.12
N PRO A 434 -0.35 -12.71 -6.46
CA PRO A 434 -1.07 -11.80 -5.61
C PRO A 434 -2.51 -12.30 -5.55
N ALA A 435 -3.13 -12.24 -4.37
CA ALA A 435 -4.58 -12.15 -4.32
C ALA A 435 -5.02 -11.09 -5.35
N PRO A 436 -6.12 -11.30 -6.09
CA PRO A 436 -6.55 -10.35 -7.11
C PRO A 436 -6.59 -8.95 -6.48
N LEU A 437 -5.69 -8.10 -6.95
CA LEU A 437 -5.57 -6.71 -6.53
C LEU A 437 -6.91 -6.06 -6.87
N LEU A 438 -7.60 -5.53 -5.84
CA LEU A 438 -8.62 -4.53 -6.06
C LEU A 438 -7.95 -3.39 -6.85
N SER A 439 -8.35 -3.22 -8.11
CA SER A 439 -7.91 -2.10 -8.92
C SER A 439 -8.45 -0.82 -8.30
N GLY A 440 -7.57 0.01 -7.75
CA GLY A 440 -7.87 1.44 -7.58
C GLY A 440 -7.64 2.05 -6.20
N ILE A 441 -7.32 1.28 -5.16
CA ILE A 441 -6.87 1.84 -3.88
C ILE A 441 -5.67 1.03 -3.38
N GLU A 442 -4.48 1.31 -3.91
CA GLU A 442 -3.29 1.07 -3.10
C GLU A 442 -3.32 2.10 -1.98
N GLY A 443 -3.67 1.66 -0.77
CA GLY A 443 -3.51 2.48 0.43
C GLY A 443 -2.06 2.94 0.49
N VAL A 444 -1.84 4.24 0.35
CA VAL A 444 -0.50 4.80 0.49
C VAL A 444 -0.18 4.84 1.97
N TRP A 445 0.86 4.12 2.37
CA TRP A 445 1.42 4.27 3.72
C TRP A 445 1.98 5.68 3.86
N GLU A 446 1.41 6.44 4.78
CA GLU A 446 1.92 7.76 5.15
C GLU A 446 2.54 7.74 6.55
N ASN A 447 3.64 8.47 6.72
CA ASN A 447 4.18 8.71 8.04
C ASN A 447 3.28 9.72 8.75
N ARG A 448 2.67 9.27 9.84
CA ARG A 448 1.96 10.14 10.79
C ARG A 448 2.91 10.66 11.86
N ALA A 449 2.43 11.60 12.66
CA ALA A 449 3.16 12.13 13.80
C ALA A 449 3.69 11.00 14.68
N ALA A 450 4.97 11.10 15.05
CA ALA A 450 5.62 10.11 15.88
C ALA A 450 4.95 10.03 17.27
N THR A 451 4.83 8.81 17.79
CA THR A 451 4.31 8.56 19.13
C THR A 451 5.12 9.34 20.18
N PRO A 452 4.50 9.79 21.28
CA PRO A 452 5.19 10.60 22.30
C PRO A 452 6.22 9.80 23.11
N PHE A 453 6.24 8.47 22.98
CA PHE A 453 7.17 7.55 23.61
C PHE A 453 7.35 6.31 22.73
N ALA A 454 8.49 5.63 22.89
CA ALA A 454 8.73 4.36 22.25
C ALA A 454 8.09 3.24 23.10
N SER A 455 7.31 2.39 22.45
CA SER A 455 6.72 1.21 23.06
C SER A 455 6.74 0.05 22.07
N MET A 456 6.74 -1.17 22.61
CA MET A 456 6.46 -2.40 21.87
C MET A 456 5.45 -3.21 22.67
N ASP A 457 4.76 -4.14 22.03
CA ASP A 457 3.72 -4.98 22.66
C ASP A 457 2.66 -4.13 23.37
N ASN A 458 2.35 -2.97 22.79
CA ASN A 458 1.38 -1.99 23.30
C ASN A 458 -0.01 -2.24 22.73
N VAL A 459 -1.02 -1.70 23.40
CA VAL A 459 -2.40 -1.69 22.89
C VAL A 459 -2.66 -0.44 22.07
N PHE A 460 -3.35 -0.55 20.94
CA PHE A 460 -3.88 0.60 20.21
C PHE A 460 -5.37 0.44 19.93
N ILE A 461 -6.20 1.27 20.56
CA ILE A 461 -7.65 1.27 20.38
C ILE A 461 -8.10 2.62 19.83
N GLU A 462 -8.97 2.61 18.84
CA GLU A 462 -9.69 3.83 18.43
C GLU A 462 -11.05 3.95 19.14
N TYR A 463 -11.46 5.18 19.45
CA TYR A 463 -12.79 5.45 19.96
C TYR A 463 -13.16 6.92 19.70
N ASN A 464 -14.36 7.16 19.19
CA ASN A 464 -14.84 8.51 18.83
C ASN A 464 -13.86 9.32 17.96
N GLY A 465 -13.23 8.66 16.98
CA GLY A 465 -12.28 9.29 16.05
C GLY A 465 -10.93 9.67 16.67
N MET A 466 -10.59 9.15 17.86
CA MET A 466 -9.30 9.32 18.51
C MET A 466 -8.63 7.96 18.69
N GLY A 467 -7.31 7.89 18.52
CA GLY A 467 -6.51 6.70 18.80
C GLY A 467 -5.92 6.72 20.22
N TYR A 468 -5.85 5.58 20.88
CA TYR A 468 -5.34 5.43 22.25
C TYR A 468 -4.25 4.37 22.27
N LEU A 469 -3.00 4.81 22.39
CA LEU A 469 -1.82 3.99 22.58
C LEU A 469 -1.58 3.76 24.07
N VAL A 470 -1.78 2.55 24.55
CA VAL A 470 -1.82 2.24 25.99
C VAL A 470 -0.76 1.20 26.35
N GLY A 471 0.13 1.56 27.29
CA GLY A 471 1.06 0.62 27.91
C GLY A 471 2.11 0.05 26.94
N GLY A 472 2.63 -1.13 27.29
CA GLY A 472 3.66 -1.82 26.51
C GLY A 472 5.08 -1.62 27.06
N TYR A 473 5.99 -2.46 26.60
CA TYR A 473 7.37 -2.45 27.05
C TYR A 473 8.07 -1.19 26.53
N GLY A 474 8.72 -0.46 27.44
CA GLY A 474 9.35 0.84 27.14
C GLY A 474 8.42 2.05 27.30
N ALA A 475 7.10 1.85 27.42
CA ALA A 475 6.16 2.95 27.63
C ALA A 475 6.22 3.56 29.03
N TYR A 476 6.76 2.83 30.02
CA TYR A 476 6.79 3.24 31.44
C TYR A 476 5.42 3.73 31.94
N GLY A 477 4.34 3.06 31.51
CA GLY A 477 2.94 3.35 31.86
C GLY A 477 2.36 4.60 31.20
N GLN A 478 3.03 5.20 30.22
CA GLN A 478 2.49 6.33 29.48
C GLN A 478 1.32 5.90 28.59
N VAL A 479 0.39 6.84 28.37
CA VAL A 479 -0.72 6.71 27.43
C VAL A 479 -0.61 7.83 26.40
N GLY A 480 -0.61 7.47 25.11
CA GLY A 480 -0.67 8.40 23.99
C GLY A 480 -2.10 8.49 23.48
N ILE A 481 -2.58 9.70 23.23
CA ILE A 481 -3.90 9.96 22.63
C ILE A 481 -3.65 10.67 21.31
N TYR A 482 -3.94 9.98 20.21
CA TYR A 482 -3.73 10.42 18.84
C TYR A 482 -5.00 11.08 18.28
N ASP A 483 -4.84 12.28 17.75
CA ASP A 483 -5.85 12.99 16.96
C ASP A 483 -5.51 12.81 15.47
N PRO A 484 -6.24 11.96 14.74
CA PRO A 484 -5.98 11.72 13.33
C PRO A 484 -6.35 12.91 12.42
N VAL A 485 -7.20 13.84 12.87
CA VAL A 485 -7.61 15.02 12.10
C VAL A 485 -6.49 16.05 12.08
N ASN A 486 -5.81 16.22 13.21
CA ASN A 486 -4.71 17.18 13.35
C ASN A 486 -3.32 16.54 13.20
N ASP A 487 -3.25 15.22 13.00
CA ASP A 487 -2.02 14.42 13.00
C ASP A 487 -1.11 14.77 14.19
N SER A 488 -1.64 14.60 15.40
CA SER A 488 -0.94 15.04 16.62
C SER A 488 -1.22 14.16 17.83
N TRP A 489 -0.29 14.17 18.79
CA TRP A 489 -0.37 13.37 20.01
C TRP A 489 -0.51 14.24 21.25
N THR A 490 -1.35 13.79 22.18
CA THR A 490 -1.39 14.25 23.56
C THR A 490 -1.17 13.08 24.51
N THR A 491 -0.99 13.34 25.80
CA THR A 491 -0.72 12.29 26.80
C THR A 491 -1.88 12.13 27.78
N GLY A 492 -2.26 10.88 28.05
CA GLY A 492 -3.21 10.49 29.09
C GLY A 492 -2.58 10.33 30.47
N ALA A 493 -3.39 9.96 31.46
CA ALA A 493 -2.94 9.59 32.80
C ALA A 493 -2.04 8.36 32.76
N THR A 494 -1.01 8.36 33.61
CA THR A 494 -0.03 7.27 33.70
C THR A 494 -0.63 6.06 34.43
N GLU A 495 -0.35 4.87 33.89
CA GLU A 495 -0.73 3.57 34.45
C GLU A 495 -0.18 3.38 35.88
N PRO A 496 -0.99 2.84 36.81
CA PRO A 496 -0.54 2.55 38.17
C PRO A 496 0.51 1.43 38.20
N ALA A 497 1.42 1.49 39.16
CA ALA A 497 2.41 0.44 39.39
C ALA A 497 1.82 -0.76 40.16
N PRO A 498 2.32 -2.00 39.93
CA PRO A 498 3.32 -2.36 38.92
C PRO A 498 2.72 -2.36 37.51
N GLN A 499 3.41 -1.70 36.56
CA GLN A 499 2.93 -1.54 35.19
C GLN A 499 2.99 -2.85 34.43
N ILE A 500 1.95 -3.15 33.66
CA ILE A 500 1.88 -4.30 32.76
C ILE A 500 2.82 -4.03 31.59
N GLN A 501 3.79 -4.93 31.36
CA GLN A 501 4.86 -4.71 30.39
C GLN A 501 4.53 -5.28 29.02
N TYR A 502 3.76 -6.36 28.97
CA TYR A 502 3.43 -7.07 27.74
C TYR A 502 1.91 -7.28 27.67
N PRO A 503 1.12 -6.20 27.58
CA PRO A 503 -0.30 -6.36 27.31
C PRO A 503 -0.51 -7.02 25.94
N VAL A 504 0.36 -6.74 24.95
CA VAL A 504 0.33 -7.20 23.55
C VAL A 504 -0.89 -6.67 22.80
N ASP A 505 -2.07 -6.79 23.40
CA ASP A 505 -3.33 -6.26 22.93
C ASP A 505 -4.28 -5.97 24.13
N GLY A 506 -5.46 -5.40 23.90
CA GLY A 506 -6.36 -4.95 24.96
C GLY A 506 -7.84 -4.98 24.59
N CYS A 507 -8.67 -5.16 25.62
CA CYS A 507 -10.12 -5.20 25.44
C CYS A 507 -10.73 -3.80 25.50
N PHE A 508 -11.42 -3.40 24.45
CA PHE A 508 -12.26 -2.21 24.45
C PHE A 508 -13.72 -2.55 24.77
N GLY A 509 -14.32 -1.76 25.67
CA GLY A 509 -15.74 -1.86 25.98
C GLY A 509 -16.20 -0.76 26.94
N PHE A 510 -17.25 -1.04 27.69
CA PHE A 510 -17.89 -0.13 28.62
C PHE A 510 -17.92 -0.74 30.01
N ASN A 511 -17.62 0.07 31.02
CA ASN A 511 -17.69 -0.36 32.42
C ASN A 511 -19.13 -0.38 32.95
N GLU A 512 -19.30 -0.75 34.21
CA GLU A 512 -20.58 -0.80 34.93
C GLU A 512 -21.34 0.55 34.97
N ASN A 513 -20.64 1.68 34.78
CA ASN A 513 -21.20 3.03 34.74
C ASN A 513 -21.54 3.48 33.30
N GLY A 514 -21.20 2.66 32.30
CA GLY A 514 -21.34 3.02 30.89
C GLY A 514 -20.21 3.92 30.37
N ASP A 515 -19.08 4.02 31.08
CA ASP A 515 -17.92 4.75 30.56
C ASP A 515 -17.10 3.85 29.62
N PRO A 516 -16.57 4.40 28.52
CA PRO A 516 -15.67 3.68 27.61
C PRO A 516 -14.31 3.41 28.28
N VAL A 517 -13.87 2.17 28.21
CA VAL A 517 -12.67 1.67 28.89
C VAL A 517 -11.81 0.79 28.00
N ILE A 518 -10.50 0.87 28.20
CA ILE A 518 -9.51 -0.06 27.64
C ILE A 518 -8.97 -0.89 28.81
N VAL A 519 -9.15 -2.21 28.76
CA VAL A 519 -8.69 -3.15 29.77
C VAL A 519 -7.43 -3.84 29.26
N ILE A 520 -6.34 -3.71 30.01
CA ILE A 520 -5.10 -4.44 29.78
C ILE A 520 -4.91 -5.50 30.86
N PHE A 521 -4.47 -6.67 30.41
CA PHE A 521 -4.44 -7.89 31.22
C PHE A 521 -3.09 -8.02 31.91
N ASN A 522 -3.08 -8.57 33.13
CA ASN A 522 -1.82 -8.83 33.79
C ASN A 522 -1.03 -9.89 33.00
N ASP A 523 0.28 -9.69 32.92
CA ASP A 523 1.19 -10.61 32.23
C ASP A 523 2.00 -11.44 33.24
N THR A 524 2.75 -12.42 32.73
CA THR A 524 3.58 -13.32 33.56
C THR A 524 4.93 -12.72 33.99
N TYR A 525 5.20 -11.45 33.69
CA TYR A 525 6.52 -10.80 33.80
C TYR A 525 6.55 -9.58 34.75
N SER A 526 5.57 -8.70 34.64
CA SER A 526 5.41 -7.40 35.32
C SER A 526 5.19 -7.50 36.82
N GLY A 527 4.72 -8.64 37.31
CA GLY A 527 4.32 -8.83 38.70
C GLY A 527 2.97 -8.16 39.05
N ALA A 528 2.24 -7.65 38.05
CA ALA A 528 0.86 -7.21 38.22
C ALA A 528 -0.05 -8.40 38.56
N SER A 529 -0.92 -8.21 39.56
CA SER A 529 -1.87 -9.23 40.03
C SER A 529 -3.33 -8.85 39.79
N THR A 530 -3.55 -7.72 39.11
CA THR A 530 -4.84 -7.16 38.73
C THR A 530 -4.77 -6.74 37.27
N TRP A 531 -5.90 -6.70 36.59
CA TRP A 531 -5.99 -6.04 35.29
C TRP A 531 -6.11 -4.54 35.50
N HIS A 532 -5.56 -3.76 34.58
CA HIS A 532 -5.63 -2.31 34.64
C HIS A 532 -6.62 -1.83 33.60
N ARG A 533 -7.45 -0.87 34.01
CA ARG A 533 -8.53 -0.33 33.19
C ARG A 533 -8.34 1.16 33.04
N TYR A 534 -8.10 1.61 31.80
CA TYR A 534 -8.02 3.02 31.47
C TYR A 534 -9.40 3.52 31.07
N ASN A 535 -9.95 4.46 31.83
CA ASN A 535 -11.21 5.11 31.53
C ASN A 535 -10.96 6.31 30.62
N ILE A 536 -11.46 6.21 29.38
CA ILE A 536 -11.27 7.23 28.35
C ILE A 536 -12.03 8.51 28.72
N ALA A 537 -13.24 8.40 29.26
CA ALA A 537 -14.08 9.54 29.57
C ALA A 537 -13.51 10.42 30.69
N THR A 538 -12.91 9.80 31.71
CA THR A 538 -12.34 10.51 32.86
C THR A 538 -10.84 10.72 32.78
N ASN A 539 -10.17 10.15 31.77
CA ASN A 539 -8.71 10.13 31.64
C ASN A 539 -8.05 9.67 32.96
N SER A 540 -8.43 8.49 33.44
CA SER A 540 -7.95 7.95 34.71
C SER A 540 -7.87 6.43 34.69
N TRP A 541 -7.08 5.86 35.59
CA TRP A 541 -6.93 4.42 35.75
C TRP A 541 -7.65 3.89 36.98
N ASP A 542 -8.19 2.69 36.86
CA ASP A 542 -8.55 1.82 37.97
C ASP A 542 -8.00 0.40 37.78
N GLN A 543 -8.07 -0.42 38.82
CA GLN A 543 -7.59 -1.81 38.80
C GLN A 543 -8.74 -2.75 39.12
N VAL A 544 -8.92 -3.77 38.27
CA VAL A 544 -9.96 -4.79 38.46
C VAL A 544 -9.34 -6.15 38.78
N PRO A 545 -9.95 -6.95 39.66
CA PRO A 545 -9.42 -8.27 39.99
C PRO A 545 -9.48 -9.19 38.77
N VAL A 546 -8.49 -10.08 38.63
CA VAL A 546 -8.51 -11.13 37.60
C VAL A 546 -9.78 -11.97 37.77
N PRO A 547 -10.67 -12.06 36.77
CA PRO A 547 -11.93 -12.78 36.88
C PRO A 547 -11.75 -14.27 37.18
N SER A 548 -12.67 -14.84 37.97
CA SER A 548 -12.68 -16.28 38.22
C SER A 548 -12.90 -17.06 36.92
N GLY A 549 -12.02 -18.01 36.60
CA GLY A 549 -12.07 -18.78 35.36
C GLY A 549 -10.98 -18.40 34.35
N PHE A 550 -10.28 -17.29 34.59
CA PHE A 550 -9.07 -16.90 33.86
C PHE A 550 -7.79 -17.30 34.63
N PRO A 551 -6.65 -17.55 33.96
CA PRO A 551 -5.38 -17.83 34.64
C PRO A 551 -4.99 -16.73 35.63
N THR A 552 -4.75 -17.10 36.90
CA THR A 552 -4.47 -16.14 37.98
C THR A 552 -3.19 -15.33 37.76
N ASN A 553 -2.22 -15.90 37.04
CA ASN A 553 -0.96 -15.24 36.71
C ASN A 553 -1.03 -14.50 35.36
N GLY A 554 -2.22 -14.40 34.76
CA GLY A 554 -2.41 -13.75 33.47
C GLY A 554 -2.06 -14.63 32.28
N LEU A 555 -2.13 -14.02 31.10
CA LEU A 555 -1.65 -14.58 29.84
C LEU A 555 -0.62 -13.62 29.25
N TRP A 556 0.45 -14.18 28.71
CA TRP A 556 1.43 -13.46 27.92
C TRP A 556 1.16 -13.72 26.43
N ALA A 557 1.22 -12.68 25.59
CA ALA A 557 1.09 -12.80 24.13
C ALA A 557 -0.20 -13.49 23.64
N ALA A 558 -1.29 -13.27 24.37
CA ALA A 558 -2.64 -13.51 23.87
C ALA A 558 -3.06 -12.36 22.95
N ASP A 559 -4.13 -12.59 22.21
CA ASP A 559 -4.72 -11.61 21.28
C ASP A 559 -6.21 -11.44 21.60
N ILE A 560 -6.75 -10.23 21.42
CA ILE A 560 -8.04 -9.80 22.00
C ILE A 560 -8.93 -9.08 20.97
N GLU A 561 -9.95 -9.79 20.50
CA GLU A 561 -10.95 -9.20 19.60
C GLU A 561 -12.10 -8.56 20.39
N SER A 562 -12.32 -7.25 20.21
CA SER A 562 -13.38 -6.47 20.86
C SER A 562 -14.55 -6.20 19.91
N ILE A 563 -15.68 -6.88 20.11
CA ILE A 563 -16.77 -6.89 19.13
C ILE A 563 -17.83 -5.79 19.30
N TRP A 564 -17.64 -4.86 20.24
CA TRP A 564 -18.63 -3.82 20.52
C TRP A 564 -18.90 -2.94 19.31
N ARG A 565 -17.85 -2.52 18.59
CA ARG A 565 -18.00 -1.62 17.42
C ARG A 565 -18.95 -2.20 16.38
N TRP A 566 -18.90 -3.52 16.21
CA TRP A 566 -19.62 -4.25 15.18
C TRP A 566 -21.03 -4.67 15.58
N THR A 567 -21.17 -5.13 16.83
CA THR A 567 -22.38 -5.81 17.28
C THR A 567 -23.16 -5.04 18.32
N GLY A 568 -22.59 -3.96 18.87
CA GLY A 568 -23.07 -3.29 20.07
C GLY A 568 -22.98 -4.12 21.34
N ARG A 569 -22.46 -5.36 21.29
CA ARG A 569 -22.28 -6.22 22.46
C ARG A 569 -21.00 -5.85 23.19
N ASN A 570 -21.11 -5.61 24.49
CA ASN A 570 -19.99 -5.23 25.34
C ASN A 570 -19.13 -6.45 25.72
N VAL A 571 -18.45 -7.04 24.73
CA VAL A 571 -17.76 -8.33 24.86
C VAL A 571 -16.42 -8.28 24.15
N CYS A 572 -15.42 -8.91 24.76
CA CYS A 572 -14.11 -9.17 24.17
C CYS A 572 -13.80 -10.67 24.17
N TYR A 573 -13.12 -11.14 23.15
CA TYR A 573 -12.69 -12.53 23.03
C TYR A 573 -11.18 -12.62 23.16
N ILE A 574 -10.70 -13.29 24.21
CA ILE A 574 -9.27 -13.46 24.50
C ILE A 574 -8.87 -14.85 24.04
N SER A 575 -7.90 -14.95 23.14
CA SER A 575 -7.50 -16.22 22.55
C SER A 575 -6.00 -16.48 22.67
N GLY A 576 -5.63 -17.77 22.72
CA GLY A 576 -4.24 -18.21 22.69
C GLY A 576 -3.40 -17.67 23.85
N GLY A 577 -2.10 -17.48 23.60
CA GLY A 577 -1.11 -16.95 24.52
C GLY A 577 -0.37 -18.00 25.34
N ALA A 578 0.22 -17.55 26.45
CA ALA A 578 1.05 -18.37 27.31
C ALA A 578 0.83 -18.09 28.80
N THR A 579 0.72 -19.16 29.59
CA THR A 579 0.67 -19.08 31.06
C THR A 579 2.06 -19.11 31.71
N THR A 580 3.11 -19.27 30.90
CA THR A 580 4.51 -19.28 31.32
C THR A 580 5.36 -18.50 30.32
N PRO A 581 6.38 -17.73 30.76
CA PRO A 581 7.24 -16.98 29.85
C PRO A 581 7.91 -17.87 28.79
N GLY A 582 7.91 -17.43 27.53
CA GLY A 582 8.66 -18.07 26.46
C GLY A 582 7.93 -19.19 25.69
N GLY A 583 6.59 -19.25 25.71
CA GLY A 583 5.89 -19.95 24.62
C GLY A 583 4.42 -20.26 24.81
N GLY A 584 3.70 -20.10 23.69
CA GLY A 584 2.28 -20.36 23.44
C GLY A 584 1.85 -21.77 23.82
N ASN A 585 1.36 -21.91 25.05
CA ASN A 585 0.98 -23.19 25.66
C ASN A 585 -0.52 -23.30 25.93
N THR A 586 -1.29 -22.29 25.50
CA THR A 586 -2.73 -22.31 25.52
C THR A 586 -3.27 -22.06 24.12
N SER A 587 -4.32 -22.79 23.78
CA SER A 587 -5.18 -22.52 22.61
C SER A 587 -6.60 -22.17 23.05
N ALA A 588 -6.77 -21.79 24.32
CA ALA A 588 -8.06 -21.48 24.91
C ALA A 588 -8.66 -20.21 24.30
N LEU A 589 -9.99 -20.17 24.26
CA LEU A 589 -10.78 -19.01 23.93
C LEU A 589 -11.63 -18.62 25.14
N TYR A 590 -11.57 -17.36 25.52
CA TYR A 590 -12.33 -16.79 26.62
C TYR A 590 -13.24 -15.67 26.12
N GLU A 591 -14.46 -15.61 26.62
CA GLU A 591 -15.37 -14.48 26.46
C GLU A 591 -15.32 -13.62 27.73
N TYR A 592 -14.98 -12.34 27.59
CA TYR A 592 -14.86 -11.37 28.68
C TYR A 592 -15.89 -10.25 28.55
N HIS A 593 -16.49 -9.88 29.69
CA HIS A 593 -17.50 -8.82 29.81
C HIS A 593 -16.95 -7.69 30.71
N PRO A 594 -16.59 -6.51 30.15
CA PRO A 594 -15.95 -5.42 30.90
C PRO A 594 -16.81 -4.74 31.96
N ASP A 595 -18.13 -4.77 31.80
CA ASP A 595 -19.11 -4.17 32.72
C ASP A 595 -19.34 -5.00 33.98
N THR A 596 -19.27 -6.33 33.87
CA THR A 596 -19.44 -7.24 35.00
C THR A 596 -18.12 -7.80 35.53
N ASN A 597 -17.03 -7.59 34.79
CA ASN A 597 -15.71 -8.20 35.03
C ASN A 597 -15.79 -9.73 35.15
N THR A 598 -16.49 -10.38 34.22
CA THR A 598 -16.67 -11.84 34.18
C THR A 598 -16.07 -12.47 32.94
N VAL A 599 -15.48 -13.64 33.10
CA VAL A 599 -14.91 -14.45 32.00
C VAL A 599 -15.61 -15.79 31.90
N VAL A 600 -15.87 -16.25 30.68
CA VAL A 600 -16.33 -17.61 30.35
C VAL A 600 -15.28 -18.29 29.47
N ASN A 601 -14.80 -19.47 29.84
CA ASN A 601 -13.97 -20.29 28.96
C ASN A 601 -14.86 -21.04 27.97
N LEU A 602 -14.67 -20.77 26.67
CA LEU A 602 -15.48 -21.32 25.58
C LEU A 602 -14.93 -22.64 25.03
N GLY A 603 -13.70 -23.00 25.38
CA GLY A 603 -13.00 -24.19 24.94
C GLY A 603 -11.64 -23.86 24.35
N ASN A 604 -11.15 -24.73 23.47
CA ASN A 604 -9.81 -24.60 22.88
C ASN A 604 -9.88 -24.75 21.36
N PHE A 605 -9.15 -23.89 20.66
CA PHE A 605 -8.81 -24.09 19.27
C PHE A 605 -7.97 -25.37 19.10
N THR A 606 -8.15 -26.02 17.96
CA THR A 606 -7.55 -27.32 17.62
C THR A 606 -6.54 -27.24 16.46
N LEU A 607 -6.37 -26.08 15.80
CA LEU A 607 -5.34 -25.89 14.77
C LEU A 607 -3.94 -26.20 15.31
N HIS A 608 -3.65 -25.77 16.55
CA HIS A 608 -2.41 -26.06 17.27
C HIS A 608 -2.72 -26.51 18.69
N PRO A 609 -2.92 -27.82 18.92
CA PRO A 609 -3.34 -28.35 20.22
C PRO A 609 -2.33 -28.13 21.36
N ALA A 610 -1.07 -27.83 21.02
CA ALA A 610 -0.02 -27.52 21.99
C ALA A 610 -0.10 -26.07 22.50
N GLY A 611 -0.90 -25.22 21.86
CA GLY A 611 -0.97 -23.78 22.09
C GLY A 611 -0.24 -22.97 21.02
N PHE A 612 -0.54 -21.68 21.02
CA PHE A 612 0.05 -20.67 20.12
C PHE A 612 -0.03 -19.29 20.79
N ASP A 613 0.93 -18.42 20.49
CA ASP A 613 0.96 -17.03 20.92
C ASP A 613 1.30 -16.11 19.74
N PHE A 614 1.11 -14.79 19.91
CA PHE A 614 1.32 -13.76 18.88
C PHE A 614 0.62 -14.07 17.53
N HIS A 615 -0.52 -14.76 17.58
CA HIS A 615 -1.44 -14.87 16.46
C HIS A 615 -2.31 -13.62 16.39
N SER A 616 -3.08 -13.48 15.31
CA SER A 616 -4.09 -12.43 15.19
C SER A 616 -5.48 -13.05 15.33
N SER A 617 -6.40 -12.35 15.99
CA SER A 617 -7.81 -12.71 16.10
C SER A 617 -8.64 -11.71 15.31
N SER A 618 -9.77 -12.12 14.76
CA SER A 618 -10.69 -11.16 14.14
C SER A 618 -12.14 -11.59 14.24
N TYR A 619 -13.02 -10.60 14.38
CA TYR A 619 -14.45 -10.81 14.31
C TYR A 619 -14.95 -10.95 12.87
N ILE A 620 -15.70 -12.02 12.61
CA ILE A 620 -16.40 -12.25 11.36
C ILE A 620 -17.90 -12.08 11.56
N PRO A 621 -18.56 -11.11 10.88
CA PRO A 621 -20.00 -10.96 10.95
C PRO A 621 -20.77 -12.18 10.43
N PRO A 622 -22.00 -12.41 10.94
CA PRO A 622 -22.86 -13.49 10.47
C PRO A 622 -23.09 -13.44 8.97
N GLY A 623 -22.90 -14.58 8.31
CA GLY A 623 -23.19 -14.74 6.88
C GLY A 623 -22.12 -14.24 5.92
N ILE A 624 -21.01 -13.68 6.42
CA ILE A 624 -19.84 -13.34 5.58
C ILE A 624 -19.14 -14.61 5.09
N LEU A 625 -18.93 -15.58 5.99
CA LEU A 625 -18.38 -16.88 5.65
C LEU A 625 -19.48 -17.96 5.74
N PRO A 626 -19.60 -18.86 4.74
CA PRO A 626 -20.60 -19.94 4.75
C PRO A 626 -20.53 -20.84 5.99
N GLY A 627 -19.35 -21.02 6.57
CA GLY A 627 -19.16 -21.82 7.80
C GLY A 627 -19.34 -21.05 9.11
N LEU A 628 -19.59 -19.73 9.05
CA LEU A 628 -19.91 -18.86 10.21
C LEU A 628 -21.28 -18.19 10.06
N PRO A 629 -22.38 -18.96 9.96
CA PRO A 629 -23.71 -18.40 9.78
C PRO A 629 -24.16 -17.52 10.95
N ASN A 630 -23.59 -17.67 12.16
CA ASN A 630 -23.94 -16.87 13.34
C ASN A 630 -22.89 -15.80 13.68
N GLY A 631 -21.89 -15.64 12.81
CA GLY A 631 -20.69 -14.87 13.10
C GLY A 631 -19.82 -15.58 14.13
N GLY A 632 -18.59 -15.11 14.25
CA GLY A 632 -17.62 -15.77 15.08
C GLY A 632 -16.34 -14.98 15.25
N VAL A 633 -15.43 -15.54 16.03
CA VAL A 633 -14.05 -15.06 16.13
C VAL A 633 -13.14 -16.09 15.48
N CYS A 634 -12.30 -15.64 14.57
CA CYS A 634 -11.28 -16.45 13.92
C CYS A 634 -9.92 -16.10 14.46
N VAL A 635 -9.01 -17.07 14.49
CA VAL A 635 -7.59 -16.87 14.75
C VAL A 635 -6.79 -17.27 13.53
N ALA A 636 -5.67 -16.60 13.29
CA ALA A 636 -4.78 -16.85 12.17
C ALA A 636 -3.30 -16.73 12.58
N GLY A 637 -2.49 -17.67 12.10
CA GLY A 637 -1.04 -17.64 12.29
C GLY A 637 -0.60 -17.88 13.73
N GLY A 638 0.47 -17.20 14.13
CA GLY A 638 1.09 -17.30 15.45
C GLY A 638 2.29 -18.25 15.48
N VAL A 639 2.85 -18.40 16.68
CA VAL A 639 4.04 -19.22 16.94
C VAL A 639 3.83 -20.12 18.16
N ASP A 640 4.43 -21.30 18.17
CA ASP A 640 4.43 -22.17 19.35
C ASP A 640 5.71 -22.04 20.20
N SER A 641 5.70 -22.71 21.34
CA SER A 641 6.88 -22.84 22.22
C SER A 641 8.12 -23.48 21.57
N GLY A 642 7.97 -24.12 20.40
CA GLY A 642 9.06 -24.67 19.58
C GLY A 642 9.57 -23.71 18.50
N SER A 643 9.08 -22.46 18.47
CA SER A 643 9.36 -21.47 17.44
C SER A 643 8.89 -21.89 16.04
N VAL A 644 7.88 -22.76 15.97
CA VAL A 644 7.21 -23.08 14.70
C VAL A 644 6.18 -22.00 14.44
N VAL A 645 6.34 -21.31 13.31
CA VAL A 645 5.41 -20.28 12.84
C VAL A 645 4.34 -20.92 11.98
N PHE A 646 3.08 -20.56 12.21
CA PHE A 646 1.93 -21.18 11.56
C PHE A 646 1.31 -20.28 10.51
N ALA A 647 0.65 -20.93 9.55
CA ALA A 647 -0.24 -20.29 8.57
C ALA A 647 -1.69 -20.72 8.76
N ASP A 648 -1.95 -21.64 9.69
CA ASP A 648 -3.27 -22.21 9.89
C ASP A 648 -4.22 -21.17 10.49
N THR A 649 -5.50 -21.31 10.16
CA THR A 649 -6.59 -20.52 10.70
C THR A 649 -7.62 -21.42 11.35
N GLN A 650 -8.43 -20.86 12.25
CA GLN A 650 -9.61 -21.55 12.76
C GLN A 650 -10.61 -20.56 13.33
N CYS A 651 -11.90 -20.86 13.16
CA CYS A 651 -12.95 -20.01 13.67
C CYS A 651 -13.80 -20.69 14.74
N TYR A 652 -14.29 -19.88 15.67
CA TYR A 652 -15.32 -20.20 16.64
C TYR A 652 -16.61 -19.49 16.24
N ASP A 653 -17.61 -20.25 15.77
CA ASP A 653 -18.96 -19.75 15.55
C ASP A 653 -19.67 -19.58 16.90
N PHE A 654 -20.30 -18.42 17.13
CA PHE A 654 -20.90 -18.08 18.42
C PHE A 654 -22.02 -19.01 18.89
N VAL A 655 -22.56 -19.84 18.00
CA VAL A 655 -23.61 -20.82 18.33
C VAL A 655 -23.13 -22.25 18.14
N ASN A 656 -22.39 -22.52 17.07
CA ASN A 656 -21.99 -23.87 16.67
C ASN A 656 -20.64 -24.30 17.29
N GLY A 657 -19.87 -23.37 17.87
CA GLY A 657 -18.59 -23.64 18.50
C GLY A 657 -17.43 -23.68 17.50
N PHE A 658 -16.37 -24.42 17.83
CA PHE A 658 -15.16 -24.48 17.02
C PHE A 658 -15.37 -25.26 15.72
N ASN A 659 -15.14 -24.58 14.60
CA ASN A 659 -15.08 -25.22 13.29
C ASN A 659 -13.74 -25.96 13.11
N ALA A 660 -13.64 -26.78 12.06
CA ALA A 660 -12.39 -27.47 11.76
C ALA A 660 -11.30 -26.46 11.33
N PRO A 661 -10.02 -26.71 11.64
CA PRO A 661 -8.92 -25.86 11.16
C PRO A 661 -8.95 -25.68 9.64
N ASN A 662 -8.70 -24.45 9.19
CA ASN A 662 -8.68 -24.01 7.79
C ASN A 662 -10.00 -24.19 7.02
N ALA A 663 -11.11 -24.52 7.69
CA ALA A 663 -12.37 -24.76 7.00
C ALA A 663 -13.04 -23.48 6.47
N ASP A 664 -12.90 -22.38 7.21
CA ASP A 664 -13.59 -21.13 6.93
C ASP A 664 -12.74 -20.16 6.11
N LEU A 665 -11.51 -19.88 6.58
CA LEU A 665 -10.60 -18.91 5.97
C LEU A 665 -9.50 -19.53 5.09
N GLY A 666 -9.34 -20.86 5.12
CA GLY A 666 -8.17 -21.51 4.53
C GLY A 666 -6.88 -21.24 5.32
N GLN A 667 -5.72 -21.50 4.72
CA GLN A 667 -4.43 -21.12 5.31
C GLN A 667 -4.01 -19.74 4.82
N LEU A 668 -3.30 -19.00 5.66
CA LEU A 668 -2.61 -17.78 5.28
C LEU A 668 -1.62 -18.06 4.14
N PRO A 669 -1.43 -17.13 3.19
CA PRO A 669 -0.46 -17.29 2.10
C PRO A 669 0.98 -17.49 2.57
N VAL A 670 1.31 -16.91 3.73
CA VAL A 670 2.62 -17.02 4.39
C VAL A 670 2.40 -17.20 5.88
N ALA A 671 3.13 -18.12 6.50
CA ALA A 671 3.13 -18.27 7.96
C ALA A 671 3.71 -17.01 8.62
N HIS A 672 2.97 -16.42 9.56
CA HIS A 672 3.38 -15.20 10.27
C HIS A 672 3.06 -15.28 11.77
N TRP A 673 3.68 -14.40 12.55
CA TRP A 673 3.35 -14.13 13.95
C TRP A 673 3.71 -12.67 14.26
N GLY A 674 3.09 -12.10 15.30
CA GLY A 674 3.23 -10.68 15.67
C GLY A 674 2.52 -9.74 14.69
N GLY A 675 1.51 -10.25 13.98
CA GLY A 675 0.61 -9.43 13.17
C GLY A 675 -0.43 -8.75 14.06
N ALA A 676 -0.82 -7.53 13.69
CA ALA A 676 -1.99 -6.88 14.26
C ALA A 676 -3.21 -7.21 13.39
N ASP A 677 -4.36 -7.41 14.04
CA ASP A 677 -5.65 -7.43 13.38
C ASP A 677 -6.19 -6.00 13.26
N PHE A 678 -6.77 -5.69 12.10
CA PHE A 678 -7.56 -4.48 11.95
C PHE A 678 -8.77 -4.82 11.12
N THR A 679 -9.95 -4.74 11.73
CA THR A 679 -11.20 -4.92 11.00
C THR A 679 -11.59 -3.56 10.41
N LEU A 680 -11.58 -3.42 9.08
CA LEU A 680 -11.86 -2.16 8.37
C LEU A 680 -13.29 -1.66 8.65
N ASP A 681 -13.43 -0.45 9.22
CA ASP A 681 -14.72 0.22 9.44
C ASP A 681 -15.51 0.39 8.12
N PRO A 682 -16.83 0.12 8.09
CA PRO A 682 -17.65 0.33 6.91
C PRO A 682 -17.92 1.84 6.75
N PRO A 683 -17.62 2.38 5.56
CA PRO A 683 -18.68 2.48 4.58
C PRO A 683 -18.21 1.84 3.27
N GLY A 684 -18.12 0.51 3.26
CA GLY A 684 -17.70 -0.26 2.09
C GLY A 684 -17.65 -1.75 2.40
N PRO A 685 -17.66 -2.62 1.37
CA PRO A 685 -17.74 -4.08 1.51
C PRO A 685 -16.38 -4.73 1.82
N ASP A 686 -15.44 -4.00 2.42
CA ASP A 686 -14.06 -4.47 2.59
C ASP A 686 -13.85 -5.08 3.96
N PHE A 687 -14.25 -6.35 4.12
CA PHE A 687 -13.62 -7.24 5.09
C PHE A 687 -12.47 -7.96 4.37
N GLN A 688 -11.22 -7.64 4.69
CA GLN A 688 -10.06 -8.46 4.35
C GLN A 688 -9.33 -8.85 5.64
N LEU A 689 -9.24 -10.14 5.88
CA LEU A 689 -8.33 -10.79 6.82
C LEU A 689 -7.06 -11.22 6.10
#